data_AF-A0A4D6HK10-F1
#
_entry.id   AF-A0A4D6HK10-F1
#
_cell.length_a   1.000
_cell.length_b   1.000
_cell.length_c   1.000
_cell.angle_alpha   90.00
_cell.angle_beta   90.00
_cell.angle_gamma   90.00
#
_symmetry.space_group_name_H-M   'P 1'
#
loop_
_entity.id
_entity.type
_entity.pdbx_description
1 polymer ?
#
loop_
_entity_poly.entity_id
_entity_poly.type
_entity_poly.pdbx_seq_one_letter_code
_entity_poly.pdbx_strand_id
1 'polypeptide(L)'
;MTPRTRADDRSELSADRGGAPIIGIVLLFGMVLAGAVLVFVAAGPLFDALESQSERERAITYMGQTDQALATATISDGPQSLEVPPDAEMSAAEDGTLEVAWYNDSEDPWDDPVENSVTLGALKYELDDRTIAHQGGGIWERTGSQTSVEKPPQIGFGPNGSVELNFVQINSEAGGDSLSRVQNDPRAGMKAGGSLNDVTENPTGDHFAIRVESEYAEGWEQHFRSEKEDVNKGDVTVDGPDELGEDAAVVKVKGLGNPESQPHFLIEDDNGLTPHDEGQPHTIENNVVEYGTNFHINTTLKNYGDTKDNVTATLSIWNETDGLVEDRSISSKSKIEKNETISTASQNKWDGGNHFFRTGGGSNTTDVEPGNEYRYDVETDPDGDTGDTLDDRGTFIVVDEAPTFAIDDVSFNGPLKPGDTLTADVQITNEGPIADQQFVRLEGFNENPVDIGTIELDEGESETIELEWGAVDVPEPNDQITVETDTDSHTTDVDNLVNFVELKDVSIDGPIEQGQTADIEADVETVSGDSDNYVARLADPDGDEINTVEYGINDWSGGTVDFEYETDDDEITHRVTVEIYDEANGVVDDEMEAVVVLERDGPVCSEVSYEGSGTSDDPYNVSNIDELQCINDDLYAHYELVDDIDAHGTEFWNGGAGFEPIGQDGNAYASQWLQGSSSGSFDGTFDGNGNLIEGLYIDRPDERFVGLFGATGHTTNIDPVGSGSTIENVRLADVDVHGQQHVGALVGQAGGKVIQSRSEGRVEAEEQLVGGLVGDGVHASLDNELVAEGTVIGGPNRDGMNGEGIGGLVGRSTFQTEVSVGYTQNMMVIADGEKYTQFGSSPDRSHAGGLIGTSSYRDSTFEQMYTITNAEGFDGATGAVVGTILGGASVSHQGDTFAKSVYWRNTEEPYGVNDVDRLAPDPTLGWNGRSKDVMTGVDVNQDGRMGNLEFEEEGGPWVAIPDDYPRFIWELEAEGIFEVEIDDIEENVTAGEDATVTATITSLYQDRHNQNETQTIVLTADDRPVDTKEVTLDSLLETEDSEQITLEWATSFSDDGTSELTVQSEDREDSVDIKIEEADLEEDRFGGSNSSADDVIGDTNIGIAVDAVSVD
;
A
#
# COMPACT_ATOMS: atom_id res chain seq x y z
N MET A 1 3.64 82.70 62.95
CA MET A 1 2.48 83.32 62.26
C MET A 1 2.96 83.89 60.96
N THR A 2 2.81 83.14 59.87
CA THR A 2 3.95 82.95 58.97
C THR A 2 5.13 82.37 59.79
N PRO A 3 5.88 81.39 59.30
CA PRO A 3 7.29 81.76 59.26
C PRO A 3 7.94 81.21 58.01
N ARG A 4 8.44 82.12 57.17
CA ARG A 4 9.83 82.63 57.21
C ARG A 4 10.73 81.64 56.48
N THR A 5 10.94 81.82 55.19
CA THR A 5 12.01 82.63 54.60
C THR A 5 13.39 82.45 55.26
N ARG A 6 14.33 82.10 54.39
CA ARG A 6 15.77 82.42 54.38
C ARG A 6 16.65 81.66 55.38
N ALA A 7 17.87 81.25 55.04
CA ALA A 7 18.71 81.52 53.87
C ALA A 7 19.89 80.54 53.81
N ASP A 8 20.46 80.45 52.60
CA ASP A 8 21.88 80.26 52.23
C ASP A 8 22.59 78.96 52.70
N ASP A 9 23.38 78.27 51.88
CA ASP A 9 24.45 78.83 51.06
C ASP A 9 24.81 77.97 49.82
N ARG A 10 25.54 78.61 48.91
CA ARG A 10 25.92 78.26 47.53
C ARG A 10 26.91 77.08 47.39
N SER A 11 26.90 76.41 46.23
CA SER A 11 27.98 76.50 45.21
C SER A 11 27.83 75.48 44.05
N GLU A 12 27.85 76.03 42.83
CA GLU A 12 28.44 75.60 41.54
C GLU A 12 28.62 74.10 41.12
N LEU A 13 27.90 73.75 40.04
CA LEU A 13 28.28 73.00 38.80
C LEU A 13 29.27 71.81 38.87
N SER A 14 28.78 70.61 38.53
CA SER A 14 29.34 69.71 37.50
C SER A 14 28.44 68.48 37.31
N ALA A 15 28.32 68.02 36.06
CA ALA A 15 27.56 66.85 35.62
C ALA A 15 28.13 65.52 36.13
N ASP A 16 27.27 64.50 36.28
CA ASP A 16 27.41 63.24 35.52
C ASP A 16 26.09 62.43 35.48
N ARG A 17 25.84 61.77 34.34
CA ARG A 17 24.77 60.78 34.11
C ARG A 17 25.41 59.40 34.01
N GLY A 18 24.80 58.37 34.61
CA GLY A 18 25.09 56.98 34.26
C GLY A 18 24.60 55.98 35.31
N GLY A 19 23.64 55.11 34.95
CA GLY A 19 23.23 53.98 35.80
C GLY A 19 21.74 53.58 35.78
N ALA A 20 20.90 54.19 34.94
CA ALA A 20 19.47 53.86 34.89
C ALA A 20 19.03 52.77 33.88
N PRO A 21 19.73 52.46 32.76
CA PRO A 21 19.27 51.42 31.84
C PRO A 21 19.61 49.99 32.28
N ILE A 22 20.75 49.78 32.95
CA ILE A 22 21.28 48.43 33.24
C ILE A 22 20.45 47.73 34.33
N ILE A 23 19.96 48.47 35.33
CA ILE A 23 19.17 47.89 36.43
C ILE A 23 17.78 47.44 35.92
N GLY A 24 17.20 48.16 34.95
CA GLY A 24 15.94 47.77 34.33
C GLY A 24 16.04 46.46 33.55
N ILE A 25 17.08 46.32 32.72
CA ILE A 25 17.31 45.10 31.94
C ILE A 25 17.61 43.90 32.85
N VAL A 26 18.42 44.08 33.90
CA VAL A 26 18.74 42.98 34.84
C VAL A 26 17.51 42.54 35.64
N LEU A 27 16.62 43.46 36.04
CA LEU A 27 15.37 43.10 36.71
C LEU A 27 14.39 42.40 35.77
N LEU A 28 14.33 42.81 34.50
CA LEU A 28 13.46 42.22 33.51
C LEU A 28 13.95 40.81 33.14
N PHE A 29 15.26 40.63 32.94
CA PHE A 29 15.87 39.30 32.82
C PHE A 29 15.64 38.43 34.05
N GLY A 30 15.77 39.00 35.25
CA GLY A 30 15.50 38.26 36.49
C GLY A 30 14.04 37.83 36.64
N MET A 31 13.08 38.64 36.18
CA MET A 31 11.66 38.29 36.18
C MET A 31 11.30 37.28 35.10
N VAL A 32 11.87 37.40 33.90
CA VAL A 32 11.67 36.43 32.82
C VAL A 32 12.29 35.08 33.20
N LEU A 33 13.50 35.07 33.79
CA LEU A 33 14.10 33.83 34.33
C LEU A 33 13.27 33.25 35.48
N ALA A 34 12.77 34.07 36.40
CA ALA A 34 11.91 33.58 37.48
C ALA A 34 10.56 33.05 36.97
N GLY A 35 10.00 33.66 35.93
CA GLY A 35 8.78 33.21 35.25
C GLY A 35 9.00 31.90 34.49
N ALA A 36 10.10 31.81 33.72
CA ALA A 36 10.48 30.59 33.01
C ALA A 36 10.75 29.42 33.98
N VAL A 37 11.42 29.67 35.10
CA VAL A 37 11.64 28.65 36.14
C VAL A 37 10.31 28.24 36.79
N LEU A 38 9.37 29.16 37.00
CA LEU A 38 8.04 28.83 37.54
C LEU A 38 7.20 28.01 36.55
N VAL A 39 7.28 28.30 35.26
CA VAL A 39 6.61 27.52 34.20
C VAL A 39 7.22 26.12 34.12
N PHE A 40 8.55 25.98 34.11
CA PHE A 40 9.20 24.66 34.14
C PHE A 40 8.83 23.84 35.39
N VAL A 41 8.73 24.47 36.57
CA VAL A 41 8.36 23.77 37.81
C VAL A 41 6.87 23.39 37.85
N ALA A 42 6.00 24.15 37.16
CA ALA A 42 4.57 23.85 37.09
C ALA A 42 4.21 22.89 35.94
N ALA A 43 5.01 22.86 34.88
CA ALA A 43 4.77 22.03 33.70
C ALA A 43 5.34 20.62 33.83
N GLY A 44 6.39 20.39 34.63
CA GLY A 44 6.97 19.05 34.84
C GLY A 44 5.93 17.96 35.16
N PRO A 45 5.10 18.10 36.21
CA PRO A 45 4.09 17.08 36.52
C PRO A 45 2.96 16.94 35.49
N LEU A 46 2.76 17.94 34.61
CA LEU A 46 1.79 17.86 33.53
C LEU A 46 2.38 17.10 32.33
N PHE A 47 3.66 17.34 32.02
CA PHE A 47 4.40 16.60 31.01
C PHE A 47 4.59 15.14 31.43
N ASP A 48 4.99 14.87 32.68
CA ASP A 48 5.10 13.49 33.20
C ASP A 48 3.75 12.72 33.11
N ALA A 49 2.62 13.44 33.27
CA ALA A 49 1.29 12.83 33.17
C ALA A 49 0.81 12.64 31.72
N LEU A 50 1.19 13.55 30.81
CA LEU A 50 0.92 13.41 29.37
C LEU A 50 1.80 12.33 28.74
N GLU A 51 3.05 12.21 29.16
CA GLU A 51 3.98 11.15 28.78
C GLU A 51 3.45 9.78 29.25
N SER A 52 3.08 9.66 30.53
CA SER A 52 2.46 8.43 31.06
C SER A 52 1.13 8.05 30.39
N GLN A 53 0.28 9.02 30.01
CA GLN A 53 -0.94 8.72 29.25
C GLN A 53 -0.65 8.30 27.81
N SER A 54 0.26 8.98 27.14
CA SER A 54 0.67 8.63 25.77
C SER A 54 1.31 7.25 25.71
N GLU A 55 2.17 6.91 26.67
CA GLU A 55 2.78 5.58 26.77
C GLU A 55 1.74 4.49 27.07
N ARG A 56 0.72 4.77 27.89
CA ARG A 56 -0.40 3.86 28.13
C ARG A 56 -1.18 3.59 26.83
N GLU A 57 -1.53 4.63 26.08
CA GLU A 57 -2.28 4.49 24.82
C GLU A 57 -1.45 3.71 23.79
N ARG A 58 -0.15 4.01 23.65
CA ARG A 58 0.76 3.21 22.80
C ARG A 58 0.83 1.76 23.23
N ALA A 59 0.98 1.48 24.53
CA ALA A 59 1.04 0.11 25.05
C ALA A 59 -0.25 -0.67 24.79
N ILE A 60 -1.43 -0.03 24.90
CA ILE A 60 -2.72 -0.66 24.58
C ILE A 60 -2.84 -0.92 23.07
N THR A 61 -2.48 0.04 22.21
CA THR A 61 -2.49 -0.12 20.76
C THR A 61 -1.56 -1.26 20.31
N TYR A 62 -0.33 -1.32 20.82
CA TYR A 62 0.60 -2.42 20.53
C TYR A 62 0.05 -3.77 20.99
N MET A 63 -0.58 -3.82 22.17
CA MET A 63 -1.17 -5.05 22.67
C MET A 63 -2.41 -5.47 21.87
N GLY A 64 -3.17 -4.51 21.32
CA GLY A 64 -4.30 -4.75 20.42
C GLY A 64 -3.88 -5.28 19.04
N GLN A 65 -2.85 -4.68 18.43
CA GLN A 65 -2.25 -5.18 17.18
C GLN A 65 -1.67 -6.58 17.37
N THR A 66 -1.00 -6.82 18.51
CA THR A 66 -0.48 -8.14 18.88
C THR A 66 -1.61 -9.16 19.05
N ASP A 67 -2.73 -8.78 19.68
CA ASP A 67 -3.91 -9.64 19.82
C ASP A 67 -4.53 -10.00 18.47
N GLN A 68 -4.66 -9.03 17.55
CA GLN A 68 -5.16 -9.29 16.19
C GLN A 68 -4.21 -10.21 15.41
N ALA A 69 -2.89 -9.99 15.48
CA ALA A 69 -1.90 -10.86 14.88
C ALA A 69 -1.93 -12.28 15.47
N LEU A 70 -2.12 -12.41 16.79
CA LEU A 70 -2.29 -13.71 17.47
C LEU A 70 -3.59 -14.41 17.06
N ALA A 71 -4.67 -13.68 16.82
CA ALA A 71 -5.95 -14.20 16.33
C ALA A 71 -5.84 -14.68 14.88
N THR A 72 -5.26 -13.91 13.96
CA THR A 72 -5.07 -14.31 12.55
C THR A 72 -4.09 -15.47 12.40
N ALA A 73 -3.08 -15.56 13.28
CA ALA A 73 -2.14 -16.68 13.31
C ALA A 73 -2.80 -18.04 13.60
N THR A 74 -3.98 -18.08 14.23
CA THR A 74 -4.72 -19.34 14.48
C THR A 74 -5.27 -20.00 13.21
N ILE A 75 -5.33 -19.28 12.09
CA ILE A 75 -5.83 -19.76 10.79
C ILE A 75 -4.68 -20.34 9.92
N SER A 76 -3.42 -19.94 10.18
CA SER A 76 -2.24 -20.39 9.42
C SER A 76 -1.58 -21.63 10.03
N ASP A 77 -1.19 -22.59 9.19
CA ASP A 77 -0.72 -23.91 9.64
C ASP A 77 0.79 -23.92 10.00
N GLY A 78 1.20 -23.14 11.02
CA GLY A 78 2.60 -23.09 11.52
C GLY A 78 2.83 -22.20 12.74
N PRO A 79 3.93 -22.41 13.52
CA PRO A 79 4.28 -21.54 14.64
C PRO A 79 4.76 -20.18 14.16
N GLN A 80 4.11 -19.11 14.62
CA GLN A 80 4.44 -17.72 14.29
C GLN A 80 5.31 -17.12 15.41
N SER A 81 6.33 -16.36 15.03
CA SER A 81 7.18 -15.60 15.94
C SER A 81 6.72 -14.16 15.94
N LEU A 82 6.26 -13.65 17.08
CA LEU A 82 6.05 -12.21 17.22
C LEU A 82 7.36 -11.52 17.63
N GLU A 83 7.73 -10.49 16.87
CA GLU A 83 8.80 -9.57 17.27
C GLU A 83 8.24 -8.50 18.19
N VAL A 84 8.85 -8.38 19.37
CA VAL A 84 8.56 -7.34 20.33
C VAL A 84 9.37 -6.08 19.94
N PRO A 85 8.77 -4.88 19.95
CA PRO A 85 9.50 -3.64 19.69
C PRO A 85 10.68 -3.45 20.66
N PRO A 86 11.87 -3.02 20.19
CA PRO A 86 13.08 -2.97 21.01
C PRO A 86 13.07 -1.92 22.14
N ASP A 87 12.13 -0.98 22.09
CA ASP A 87 11.96 0.09 23.09
C ASP A 87 10.89 -0.25 24.13
N ALA A 88 10.16 -1.36 23.91
CA ALA A 88 9.19 -1.88 24.85
C ALA A 88 9.89 -2.82 25.84
N GLU A 89 9.78 -2.56 27.15
CA GLU A 89 10.11 -3.55 28.19
C GLU A 89 9.04 -4.66 28.23
N MET A 90 8.83 -5.32 27.08
CA MET A 90 7.86 -6.40 26.97
C MET A 90 8.52 -7.71 27.37
N SER A 91 7.88 -8.49 28.24
CA SER A 91 8.37 -9.79 28.66
C SER A 91 7.27 -10.84 28.56
N ALA A 92 7.62 -12.00 28.01
CA ALA A 92 6.76 -13.17 28.10
C ALA A 92 7.06 -13.91 29.40
N ALA A 93 6.03 -14.21 30.17
CA ALA A 93 6.11 -15.01 31.37
C ALA A 93 5.20 -16.23 31.26
N GLU A 94 5.68 -17.40 31.69
CA GLU A 94 4.80 -18.52 32.02
C GLU A 94 3.98 -18.15 33.27
N ASP A 95 2.91 -17.40 33.06
CA ASP A 95 2.01 -16.88 34.08
C ASP A 95 0.58 -17.22 33.70
N GLY A 96 -0.25 -17.60 34.68
CA GLY A 96 -1.61 -18.03 34.44
C GLY A 96 -1.75 -19.55 34.24
N THR A 97 -2.66 -20.17 34.98
CA THR A 97 -3.16 -21.52 34.71
C THR A 97 -4.68 -21.51 34.70
N LEU A 98 -5.28 -22.09 33.68
CA LEU A 98 -6.72 -22.27 33.54
C LEU A 98 -7.08 -23.73 33.74
N GLU A 99 -7.99 -23.99 34.69
CA GLU A 99 -8.52 -25.31 35.03
C GLU A 99 -10.03 -25.31 34.85
N VAL A 100 -10.56 -26.38 34.26
CA VAL A 100 -12.02 -26.59 34.15
C VAL A 100 -12.41 -27.94 34.70
N ALA A 101 -13.56 -28.01 35.37
CA ALA A 101 -14.06 -29.24 35.96
C ALA A 101 -15.59 -29.32 35.97
N TRP A 102 -16.10 -30.51 35.63
CA TRP A 102 -17.45 -30.91 36.00
C TRP A 102 -17.44 -31.55 37.38
N TYR A 103 -18.38 -31.18 38.24
CA TYR A 103 -18.47 -31.69 39.61
C TYR A 103 -19.93 -31.88 40.05
N ASN A 104 -20.14 -32.65 41.12
CA ASN A 104 -21.45 -32.89 41.72
C ASN A 104 -21.55 -32.22 43.10
N ASP A 105 -22.77 -32.04 43.63
CA ASP A 105 -23.11 -31.32 44.88
C ASP A 105 -22.28 -31.67 46.15
N SER A 106 -21.56 -32.80 46.15
CA SER A 106 -20.80 -33.31 47.31
C SER A 106 -19.30 -33.46 47.10
N GLU A 107 -18.77 -32.96 45.98
CA GLU A 107 -17.36 -33.06 45.59
C GLU A 107 -16.77 -31.65 45.41
N ASP A 108 -15.57 -31.40 45.93
CA ASP A 108 -14.80 -30.21 45.56
C ASP A 108 -14.44 -30.37 44.07
N PRO A 109 -14.69 -29.36 43.20
CA PRO A 109 -14.37 -29.45 41.77
C PRO A 109 -12.92 -29.88 41.49
N TRP A 110 -12.03 -29.71 42.47
CA TRP A 110 -10.59 -29.93 42.36
C TRP A 110 -10.06 -31.12 43.19
N ASP A 111 -10.91 -31.98 43.77
CA ASP A 111 -10.50 -33.09 44.66
C ASP A 111 -9.96 -34.34 43.91
N ASP A 112 -10.25 -34.51 42.61
CA ASP A 112 -9.68 -35.53 41.71
C ASP A 112 -8.58 -34.90 40.83
N PRO A 113 -7.51 -35.62 40.43
CA PRO A 113 -6.44 -35.03 39.62
C PRO A 113 -7.01 -34.53 38.29
N VAL A 114 -7.03 -33.20 38.14
CA VAL A 114 -7.58 -32.50 36.98
C VAL A 114 -6.71 -32.83 35.77
N GLU A 115 -7.18 -33.71 34.88
CA GLU A 115 -6.53 -33.97 33.58
C GLU A 115 -6.71 -32.81 32.57
N ASN A 116 -7.42 -31.73 32.97
CA ASN A 116 -7.87 -30.62 32.13
C ASN A 116 -7.37 -29.24 32.62
N SER A 117 -6.05 -29.11 32.75
CA SER A 117 -5.37 -27.85 33.13
C SER A 117 -4.48 -27.38 31.98
N VAL A 118 -4.50 -26.09 31.68
CA VAL A 118 -3.65 -25.48 30.64
C VAL A 118 -2.93 -24.26 31.20
N THR A 119 -1.65 -24.13 30.87
CA THR A 119 -0.87 -22.91 31.16
C THR A 119 -1.23 -21.85 30.14
N LEU A 120 -1.59 -20.64 30.58
CA LEU A 120 -1.98 -19.55 29.69
C LEU A 120 -0.75 -18.82 29.12
N GLY A 121 0.20 -18.47 29.98
CA GLY A 121 1.26 -17.52 29.65
C GLY A 121 0.73 -16.10 29.54
N ALA A 122 1.57 -15.11 29.83
CA ALA A 122 1.23 -13.71 29.69
C ALA A 122 2.35 -12.97 28.95
N LEU A 123 1.98 -12.12 28.01
CA LEU A 123 2.85 -11.08 27.49
C LEU A 123 2.63 -9.83 28.35
N LYS A 124 3.70 -9.25 28.90
CA LYS A 124 3.65 -8.13 29.84
C LYS A 124 4.41 -6.96 29.26
N TYR A 125 3.82 -5.78 29.20
CA TYR A 125 4.47 -4.51 28.91
C TYR A 125 4.58 -3.71 30.21
N GLU A 126 5.80 -3.54 30.74
CA GLU A 126 6.03 -2.78 31.96
C GLU A 126 6.18 -1.28 31.65
N LEU A 127 5.35 -0.45 32.30
CA LEU A 127 5.43 1.00 32.34
C LEU A 127 5.86 1.44 33.75
N ASP A 128 6.33 2.68 33.90
CA ASP A 128 6.87 3.20 35.16
C ASP A 128 5.89 3.08 36.36
N ASP A 129 4.58 3.16 36.12
CA ASP A 129 3.54 3.12 37.16
C ASP A 129 2.54 1.94 37.03
N ARG A 130 2.55 1.19 35.93
CA ARG A 130 1.57 0.13 35.61
C ARG A 130 2.14 -0.94 34.69
N THR A 131 1.40 -2.02 34.47
CA THR A 131 1.75 -3.08 33.51
C THR A 131 0.54 -3.36 32.63
N ILE A 132 0.69 -3.34 31.32
CA ILE A 132 -0.33 -3.80 30.36
C ILE A 132 0.00 -5.25 30.00
N ALA A 133 -0.95 -6.17 30.11
CA ALA A 133 -0.69 -7.58 29.87
C ALA A 133 -1.75 -8.25 29.01
N HIS A 134 -1.32 -9.13 28.13
CA HIS A 134 -2.17 -9.98 27.31
C HIS A 134 -2.08 -11.40 27.84
N GLN A 135 -3.22 -11.96 28.25
CA GLN A 135 -3.30 -13.31 28.78
C GLN A 135 -4.68 -13.89 28.50
N GLY A 136 -4.74 -15.09 27.93
CA GLY A 136 -5.98 -15.82 27.67
C GLY A 136 -6.92 -15.16 26.66
N GLY A 137 -6.41 -14.24 25.82
CA GLY A 137 -7.21 -13.48 24.85
C GLY A 137 -7.79 -12.16 25.39
N GLY A 138 -7.49 -11.80 26.64
CA GLY A 138 -7.87 -10.50 27.22
C GLY A 138 -6.66 -9.59 27.40
N ILE A 139 -6.91 -8.27 27.43
CA ILE A 139 -5.91 -7.23 27.72
C ILE A 139 -6.23 -6.62 29.09
N TRP A 140 -5.27 -6.71 29.99
CA TRP A 140 -5.36 -6.35 31.40
C TRP A 140 -4.41 -5.20 31.71
N GLU A 141 -4.89 -4.20 32.43
CA GLU A 141 -4.04 -3.13 32.97
C GLU A 141 -3.88 -3.31 34.48
N ARG A 142 -2.65 -3.44 34.95
CA ARG A 142 -2.34 -3.59 36.38
C ARG A 142 -1.60 -2.38 36.92
N THR A 143 -2.22 -1.66 37.83
CA THR A 143 -1.60 -0.53 38.56
C THR A 143 -1.38 -0.91 40.02
N GLY A 144 -0.13 -1.18 40.40
CA GLY A 144 0.20 -1.66 41.74
C GLY A 144 -0.39 -3.05 42.03
N SER A 145 -1.38 -3.11 42.93
CA SER A 145 -2.11 -4.34 43.26
C SER A 145 -3.50 -4.41 42.63
N GLN A 146 -3.92 -3.42 41.84
CA GLN A 146 -5.24 -3.39 41.22
C GLN A 146 -5.12 -3.75 39.74
N THR A 147 -6.05 -4.58 39.24
CA THR A 147 -6.13 -4.91 37.80
C THR A 147 -7.47 -4.45 37.23
N SER A 148 -7.46 -3.77 36.08
CA SER A 148 -8.64 -3.42 35.27
C SER A 148 -8.64 -4.16 33.94
N VAL A 149 -9.83 -4.31 33.36
CA VAL A 149 -10.05 -4.95 32.06
C VAL A 149 -10.12 -3.86 30.99
N GLU A 150 -9.19 -3.86 30.04
CA GLU A 150 -9.23 -2.97 28.87
C GLU A 150 -9.92 -3.67 27.69
N LYS A 151 -9.64 -4.96 27.49
CA LYS A 151 -10.34 -5.83 26.52
C LYS A 151 -10.69 -7.16 27.19
N PRO A 152 -11.97 -7.57 27.25
CA PRO A 152 -12.36 -8.84 27.86
C PRO A 152 -11.95 -10.03 26.97
N PRO A 153 -11.59 -11.18 27.56
CA PRO A 153 -11.32 -12.42 26.84
C PRO A 153 -12.61 -13.09 26.35
N GLN A 154 -12.53 -13.92 25.31
CA GLN A 154 -13.64 -14.72 24.78
C GLN A 154 -13.83 -16.04 25.57
N ILE A 155 -13.89 -15.94 26.89
CA ILE A 155 -14.11 -17.06 27.80
C ILE A 155 -15.36 -16.76 28.62
N GLY A 156 -16.44 -17.49 28.41
CA GLY A 156 -17.74 -17.09 28.93
C GLY A 156 -18.76 -18.20 28.93
N PHE A 157 -20.01 -17.79 29.16
CA PHE A 157 -21.16 -18.68 29.16
C PHE A 157 -22.22 -18.10 28.23
N GLY A 158 -22.64 -18.88 27.23
CA GLY A 158 -23.73 -18.46 26.36
C GLY A 158 -25.09 -18.53 27.05
N PRO A 159 -26.12 -17.88 26.48
CA PRO A 159 -27.43 -17.68 27.10
C PRO A 159 -28.15 -18.98 27.46
N ASN A 160 -27.79 -20.12 26.85
CA ASN A 160 -28.40 -21.42 27.08
C ASN A 160 -27.62 -22.33 28.05
N GLY A 161 -26.61 -21.78 28.74
CA GLY A 161 -25.67 -22.55 29.55
C GLY A 161 -24.67 -23.33 28.71
N SER A 162 -24.40 -22.89 27.47
CA SER A 162 -23.20 -23.29 26.73
C SER A 162 -21.98 -22.68 27.40
N VAL A 163 -20.86 -23.38 27.38
CA VAL A 163 -19.58 -22.87 27.86
C VAL A 163 -18.73 -22.55 26.64
N GLU A 164 -18.30 -21.30 26.51
CA GLU A 164 -17.43 -20.84 25.43
C GLU A 164 -16.01 -20.69 25.96
N LEU A 165 -15.07 -21.47 25.42
CA LEU A 165 -13.67 -21.48 25.84
C LEU A 165 -12.75 -21.20 24.64
N ASN A 166 -12.64 -19.92 24.26
CA ASN A 166 -11.67 -19.48 23.27
C ASN A 166 -10.57 -18.68 23.97
N PHE A 167 -9.34 -19.20 23.95
CA PHE A 167 -8.21 -18.55 24.61
C PHE A 167 -6.92 -18.68 23.79
N VAL A 168 -6.04 -17.70 23.95
CA VAL A 168 -4.71 -17.66 23.34
C VAL A 168 -3.68 -18.16 24.36
N GLN A 169 -2.80 -19.06 23.94
CA GLN A 169 -1.70 -19.58 24.77
C GLN A 169 -0.37 -18.96 24.34
N ILE A 170 0.39 -18.44 25.32
CA ILE A 170 1.69 -17.79 25.15
C ILE A 170 2.76 -18.68 25.77
N ASN A 171 3.72 -19.17 24.98
CA ASN A 171 4.85 -19.95 25.48
C ASN A 171 6.16 -19.17 25.36
N SER A 172 7.04 -19.25 26.36
CA SER A 172 8.38 -18.68 26.33
C SER A 172 9.45 -19.77 26.29
N GLU A 173 10.23 -19.90 25.21
CA GLU A 173 11.45 -20.73 25.23
C GLU A 173 12.63 -19.90 25.76
N ALA A 174 13.27 -20.38 26.83
CA ALA A 174 14.40 -19.71 27.47
C ALA A 174 15.69 -19.83 26.63
N GLY A 175 15.95 -18.83 25.77
CA GLY A 175 17.26 -18.49 25.22
C GLY A 175 17.80 -17.24 25.93
N GLY A 176 18.96 -17.34 26.58
CA GLY A 176 19.46 -16.31 27.49
C GLY A 176 19.83 -14.97 26.84
N ASP A 177 19.41 -13.90 27.52
CA ASP A 177 19.93 -12.52 27.49
C ASP A 177 19.66 -11.67 26.22
N SER A 178 18.42 -11.67 25.71
CA SER A 178 17.64 -10.50 25.24
C SER A 178 16.40 -10.95 24.44
N LEU A 179 15.23 -10.49 24.88
CA LEU A 179 13.86 -10.58 24.33
C LEU A 179 13.50 -11.79 23.45
N SER A 180 12.91 -12.78 24.12
CA SER A 180 12.48 -14.09 23.63
C SER A 180 11.35 -14.01 22.61
N ARG A 181 11.49 -14.73 21.49
CA ARG A 181 10.40 -15.03 20.54
C ARG A 181 9.17 -15.56 21.28
N VAL A 182 8.04 -14.88 21.15
CA VAL A 182 6.74 -15.42 21.60
C VAL A 182 6.25 -16.36 20.51
N GLN A 183 6.17 -17.65 20.83
CA GLN A 183 5.65 -18.64 19.91
C GLN A 183 4.22 -18.98 20.34
N ASN A 184 3.25 -18.58 19.53
CA ASN A 184 1.92 -19.19 19.59
C ASN A 184 2.07 -20.61 19.01
N ASP A 185 1.63 -21.64 19.73
CA ASP A 185 1.51 -23.01 19.22
C ASP A 185 0.03 -23.31 19.00
N PRO A 186 -0.54 -23.00 17.81
CA PRO A 186 -1.95 -23.22 17.54
C PRO A 186 -2.32 -24.71 17.64
N ARG A 187 -1.37 -25.64 17.43
CA ARG A 187 -1.63 -27.08 17.49
C ARG A 187 -1.62 -27.61 18.91
N ALA A 188 -0.85 -27.03 19.83
CA ALA A 188 -0.97 -27.31 21.27
C ALA A 188 -2.20 -26.64 21.86
N GLY A 189 -2.47 -25.38 21.49
CA GLY A 189 -3.68 -24.63 21.85
C GLY A 189 -4.97 -25.30 21.37
N MET A 190 -5.06 -25.74 20.11
CA MET A 190 -6.22 -26.49 19.59
C MET A 190 -6.33 -27.91 20.17
N LYS A 191 -5.22 -28.55 20.59
CA LYS A 191 -5.29 -29.85 21.27
C LYS A 191 -5.69 -29.72 22.74
N ALA A 192 -5.22 -28.68 23.43
CA ALA A 192 -5.58 -28.38 24.81
C ALA A 192 -7.01 -27.81 24.86
N GLY A 193 -7.33 -26.84 24.01
CA GLY A 193 -8.67 -26.33 23.75
C GLY A 193 -9.62 -27.40 23.23
N GLY A 194 -9.18 -28.31 22.36
CA GLY A 194 -9.96 -29.49 21.96
C GLY A 194 -10.22 -30.47 23.13
N SER A 195 -9.25 -30.67 24.02
CA SER A 195 -9.43 -31.46 25.24
C SER A 195 -10.32 -30.76 26.27
N LEU A 196 -10.31 -29.42 26.32
CA LEU A 196 -11.16 -28.60 27.19
C LEU A 196 -12.59 -28.48 26.62
N ASN A 197 -12.74 -28.38 25.29
CA ASN A 197 -14.00 -28.39 24.57
C ASN A 197 -14.64 -29.78 24.59
N ASP A 198 -13.86 -30.85 24.49
CA ASP A 198 -14.34 -32.22 24.72
C ASP A 198 -14.96 -32.37 26.11
N VAL A 199 -14.44 -31.64 27.10
CA VAL A 199 -14.96 -31.61 28.47
C VAL A 199 -16.25 -30.79 28.52
N THR A 200 -16.33 -29.59 27.91
CA THR A 200 -17.59 -28.82 27.86
C THR A 200 -18.70 -29.51 27.08
N GLU A 201 -18.36 -30.28 26.04
CA GLU A 201 -19.30 -31.04 25.21
C GLU A 201 -19.77 -32.36 25.87
N ASN A 202 -18.99 -32.93 26.80
CA ASN A 202 -19.30 -34.19 27.48
C ASN A 202 -19.34 -34.06 29.01
N PRO A 203 -20.45 -33.56 29.60
CA PRO A 203 -20.55 -33.35 31.04
C PRO A 203 -20.39 -34.64 31.84
N THR A 204 -19.46 -34.64 32.80
CA THR A 204 -19.22 -35.77 33.72
C THR A 204 -19.82 -35.57 35.12
N GLY A 205 -20.45 -34.43 35.37
CA GLY A 205 -21.10 -34.05 36.63
C GLY A 205 -22.17 -32.98 36.43
N ASP A 206 -22.99 -32.71 37.44
CA ASP A 206 -24.17 -31.83 37.35
C ASP A 206 -23.84 -30.32 37.34
N HIS A 207 -22.60 -29.93 37.66
CA HIS A 207 -22.16 -28.54 37.81
C HIS A 207 -20.83 -28.32 37.10
N PHE A 208 -20.56 -27.10 36.66
CA PHE A 208 -19.33 -26.74 35.97
C PHE A 208 -18.56 -25.67 36.76
N ALA A 209 -17.23 -25.72 36.73
CA ALA A 209 -16.38 -24.72 37.35
C ALA A 209 -15.18 -24.40 36.45
N ILE A 210 -14.81 -23.11 36.41
CA ILE A 210 -13.57 -22.60 35.82
C ILE A 210 -12.77 -21.95 36.94
N ARG A 211 -11.48 -22.25 37.00
CA ARG A 211 -10.52 -21.57 37.88
C ARG A 211 -9.37 -21.04 37.04
N VAL A 212 -9.06 -19.77 37.22
CA VAL A 212 -7.90 -19.13 36.62
C VAL A 212 -7.00 -18.66 37.77
N GLU A 213 -5.87 -19.32 37.97
CA GLU A 213 -4.80 -18.84 38.84
C GLU A 213 -3.91 -17.90 38.03
N SER A 214 -3.81 -16.63 38.39
CA SER A 214 -3.07 -15.62 37.60
C SER A 214 -2.71 -14.39 38.44
N GLU A 215 -1.59 -13.74 38.12
CA GLU A 215 -1.27 -12.40 38.64
C GLU A 215 -2.32 -11.32 38.27
N TYR A 216 -3.18 -11.60 37.29
CA TYR A 216 -4.27 -10.73 36.82
C TYR A 216 -5.65 -11.19 37.31
N ALA A 217 -5.70 -12.01 38.37
CA ALA A 217 -6.94 -12.64 38.85
C ALA A 217 -8.06 -11.65 39.22
N GLU A 218 -7.74 -10.42 39.65
CA GLU A 218 -8.76 -9.38 39.86
C GLU A 218 -9.47 -8.95 38.56
N GLY A 219 -8.76 -8.97 37.42
CA GLY A 219 -9.33 -8.71 36.09
C GLY A 219 -10.21 -9.87 35.63
N TRP A 220 -9.75 -11.11 35.85
CA TRP A 220 -10.55 -12.32 35.59
C TRP A 220 -11.82 -12.39 36.45
N GLU A 221 -11.76 -11.94 37.71
CA GLU A 221 -12.94 -11.81 38.56
C GLU A 221 -13.95 -10.81 37.98
N GLN A 222 -13.48 -9.63 37.53
CA GLN A 222 -14.34 -8.62 36.93
C GLN A 222 -15.03 -9.16 35.67
N HIS A 223 -14.28 -9.85 34.81
CA HIS A 223 -14.82 -10.54 33.63
C HIS A 223 -15.87 -11.58 34.01
N PHE A 224 -15.58 -12.52 34.91
CA PHE A 224 -16.58 -13.53 35.31
C PHE A 224 -17.80 -12.91 36.00
N ARG A 225 -17.67 -11.74 36.63
CA ARG A 225 -18.81 -11.01 37.20
C ARG A 225 -19.67 -10.32 36.14
N SER A 226 -19.11 -9.86 35.01
CA SER A 226 -19.92 -9.37 33.89
C SER A 226 -20.67 -10.52 33.22
N GLU A 227 -19.98 -11.62 32.92
CA GLU A 227 -20.56 -12.83 32.29
C GLU A 227 -21.71 -13.45 33.11
N LYS A 228 -21.71 -13.22 34.43
CA LYS A 228 -22.79 -13.69 35.30
C LYS A 228 -24.15 -13.12 34.91
N GLU A 229 -24.21 -11.91 34.35
CA GLU A 229 -25.48 -11.29 33.94
C GLU A 229 -26.09 -12.01 32.72
N ASP A 230 -25.28 -12.70 31.93
CA ASP A 230 -25.68 -13.35 30.66
C ASP A 230 -26.04 -14.84 30.81
N VAL A 231 -25.83 -15.42 32.00
CA VAL A 231 -26.18 -16.83 32.27
C VAL A 231 -27.66 -16.97 32.66
N ASN A 232 -28.49 -17.44 31.73
CA ASN A 232 -29.91 -17.73 32.01
C ASN A 232 -30.15 -19.10 32.65
N LYS A 233 -29.12 -19.97 32.73
CA LYS A 233 -29.24 -21.35 33.25
C LYS A 233 -28.17 -21.70 34.30
N GLY A 234 -28.62 -21.89 35.53
CA GLY A 234 -27.79 -22.36 36.66
C GLY A 234 -27.43 -21.26 37.66
N ASP A 235 -27.06 -21.65 38.88
CA ASP A 235 -26.67 -20.71 39.94
C ASP A 235 -25.18 -20.39 39.81
N VAL A 236 -24.84 -19.15 39.43
CA VAL A 236 -23.47 -18.68 39.21
C VAL A 236 -22.90 -18.04 40.48
N THR A 237 -21.76 -18.56 40.95
CA THR A 237 -20.93 -17.96 42.00
C THR A 237 -19.55 -17.64 41.45
N VAL A 238 -19.12 -16.40 41.64
CA VAL A 238 -17.77 -15.93 41.29
C VAL A 238 -17.07 -15.60 42.60
N ASP A 239 -15.96 -16.31 42.86
CA ASP A 239 -15.08 -16.12 44.00
C ASP A 239 -13.77 -15.48 43.49
N GLY A 240 -13.43 -14.29 43.99
CA GLY A 240 -12.21 -13.55 43.62
C GLY A 240 -11.01 -13.75 44.55
N PRO A 241 -9.87 -13.08 44.30
CA PRO A 241 -8.63 -13.24 45.08
C PRO A 241 -8.81 -12.93 46.58
N ASP A 242 -9.56 -11.88 46.90
CA ASP A 242 -9.87 -11.49 48.29
C ASP A 242 -10.70 -12.54 49.04
N GLU A 243 -11.56 -13.28 48.32
CA GLU A 243 -12.46 -14.28 48.86
C GLU A 243 -11.77 -15.64 49.01
N LEU A 244 -10.87 -15.97 48.08
CA LEU A 244 -10.12 -17.23 48.04
C LEU A 244 -8.82 -17.16 48.88
N GLY A 245 -8.24 -15.97 49.06
CA GLY A 245 -6.98 -15.76 49.78
C GLY A 245 -5.73 -16.20 49.01
N GLU A 246 -5.85 -16.27 47.69
CA GLU A 246 -4.83 -16.66 46.71
C GLU A 246 -5.07 -15.89 45.40
N ASP A 247 -4.07 -15.78 44.54
CA ASP A 247 -4.14 -15.03 43.27
C ASP A 247 -4.90 -15.84 42.20
N ALA A 248 -6.19 -16.07 42.44
CA ALA A 248 -7.07 -16.84 41.57
C ALA A 248 -8.47 -16.24 41.47
N ALA A 249 -9.13 -16.47 40.33
CA ALA A 249 -10.54 -16.20 40.11
C ALA A 249 -11.25 -17.51 39.78
N VAL A 250 -12.37 -17.78 40.45
CA VAL A 250 -13.14 -19.02 40.27
C VAL A 250 -14.58 -18.67 39.96
N VAL A 251 -15.10 -19.18 38.84
CA VAL A 251 -16.53 -19.18 38.54
C VAL A 251 -17.06 -20.60 38.62
N LYS A 252 -18.16 -20.78 39.35
CA LYS A 252 -18.88 -22.05 39.47
C LYS A 252 -20.31 -21.83 39.04
N VAL A 253 -20.80 -22.72 38.18
CA VAL A 253 -22.19 -22.72 37.74
C VAL A 253 -22.84 -24.04 38.09
N LYS A 254 -23.82 -23.97 38.99
CA LYS A 254 -24.58 -25.14 39.40
C LYS A 254 -25.72 -25.43 38.44
N GLY A 255 -25.75 -26.65 37.90
CA GLY A 255 -26.90 -27.18 37.16
C GLY A 255 -26.72 -27.21 35.64
N LEU A 256 -25.51 -26.93 35.13
CA LEU A 256 -25.20 -26.97 33.70
C LEU A 256 -25.19 -28.40 33.11
N GLY A 257 -24.75 -29.40 33.88
CA GLY A 257 -24.34 -30.71 33.34
C GLY A 257 -25.45 -31.75 33.20
N ASN A 258 -26.70 -31.33 33.40
CA ASN A 258 -27.87 -32.14 33.09
C ASN A 258 -28.36 -31.71 31.70
N PRO A 259 -27.89 -32.33 30.59
CA PRO A 259 -28.56 -32.15 29.32
C PRO A 259 -30.00 -32.60 29.52
N GLU A 260 -30.95 -31.73 29.19
CA GLU A 260 -32.33 -32.10 29.33
C GLU A 260 -32.57 -33.33 28.46
N SER A 261 -32.96 -34.46 29.08
CA SER A 261 -33.28 -35.68 28.31
C SER A 261 -34.44 -35.46 27.33
N GLN A 262 -35.14 -34.34 27.50
CA GLN A 262 -36.23 -33.90 26.66
C GLN A 262 -35.68 -33.09 25.46
N PRO A 263 -36.28 -33.29 24.27
CA PRO A 263 -36.01 -32.44 23.11
C PRO A 263 -36.24 -30.98 23.48
N HIS A 264 -35.33 -30.09 23.10
CA HIS A 264 -35.59 -28.65 23.09
C HIS A 264 -34.99 -28.09 21.81
N PHE A 265 -35.73 -27.16 21.21
CA PHE A 265 -35.46 -26.66 19.86
C PHE A 265 -35.10 -25.20 19.95
N LEU A 266 -33.89 -24.87 19.53
CA LEU A 266 -33.39 -23.50 19.52
C LEU A 266 -33.33 -23.00 18.07
N ILE A 267 -33.41 -21.70 17.92
CA ILE A 267 -33.15 -21.00 16.67
C ILE A 267 -31.62 -20.94 16.50
N GLU A 268 -31.13 -21.49 15.39
CA GLU A 268 -29.71 -21.48 15.04
C GLU A 268 -29.37 -20.27 14.17
N ASP A 269 -30.23 -19.97 13.19
CA ASP A 269 -30.06 -18.83 12.27
C ASP A 269 -31.41 -18.24 11.86
N ASP A 270 -31.53 -16.91 11.84
CA ASP A 270 -32.60 -16.21 11.10
C ASP A 270 -32.15 -15.98 9.66
N ASN A 271 -32.88 -16.55 8.69
CA ASN A 271 -32.56 -16.46 7.26
C ASN A 271 -33.55 -15.57 6.52
N GLY A 272 -34.20 -14.63 7.22
CA GLY A 272 -35.03 -13.60 6.59
C GLY A 272 -36.35 -14.10 6.01
N LEU A 273 -36.89 -13.32 5.08
CA LEU A 273 -38.06 -13.67 4.30
C LEU A 273 -37.66 -14.37 2.98
N THR A 274 -38.49 -15.30 2.51
CA THR A 274 -38.25 -16.03 1.25
C THR A 274 -39.53 -16.09 0.39
N PRO A 275 -39.46 -15.95 -0.94
CA PRO A 275 -40.64 -16.05 -1.81
C PRO A 275 -41.29 -17.44 -1.79
N HIS A 276 -42.58 -17.49 -2.10
CA HIS A 276 -43.30 -18.74 -2.31
C HIS A 276 -43.19 -19.24 -3.76
N ASP A 277 -41.98 -19.57 -4.22
CA ASP A 277 -41.78 -20.21 -5.53
C ASP A 277 -41.36 -21.68 -5.41
N GLU A 278 -41.75 -22.52 -6.39
CA GLU A 278 -41.41 -23.96 -6.43
C GLU A 278 -39.94 -24.21 -6.89
N GLY A 279 -38.99 -23.36 -6.47
CA GLY A 279 -37.56 -23.38 -6.80
C GLY A 279 -36.68 -22.98 -5.61
N GLN A 280 -35.35 -23.14 -5.70
CA GLN A 280 -34.37 -22.97 -4.60
C GLN A 280 -34.67 -21.74 -3.70
N PRO A 281 -34.60 -21.88 -2.35
CA PRO A 281 -34.85 -20.77 -1.44
C PRO A 281 -33.79 -19.69 -1.65
N HIS A 282 -34.23 -18.50 -2.07
CA HIS A 282 -33.47 -17.25 -2.05
C HIS A 282 -34.20 -16.30 -1.11
N THR A 283 -33.45 -15.40 -0.47
CA THR A 283 -33.98 -14.34 0.40
C THR A 283 -34.68 -13.26 -0.43
N ILE A 284 -35.74 -12.68 0.12
CA ILE A 284 -36.34 -11.45 -0.43
C ILE A 284 -35.34 -10.32 -0.15
N GLU A 285 -34.80 -9.73 -1.20
CA GLU A 285 -33.87 -8.60 -1.09
C GLU A 285 -34.55 -7.40 -0.42
N ASN A 286 -33.77 -6.70 0.42
CA ASN A 286 -34.19 -5.54 1.22
C ASN A 286 -35.41 -5.76 2.15
N ASN A 287 -35.84 -7.01 2.36
CA ASN A 287 -37.07 -7.34 3.09
C ASN A 287 -38.31 -6.59 2.57
N VAL A 288 -38.39 -6.33 1.26
CA VAL A 288 -39.52 -5.66 0.61
C VAL A 288 -40.50 -6.70 0.05
N VAL A 289 -41.71 -6.76 0.59
CA VAL A 289 -42.74 -7.74 0.19
C VAL A 289 -43.82 -7.08 -0.66
N GLU A 290 -43.93 -7.47 -1.92
CA GLU A 290 -44.98 -6.99 -2.83
C GLU A 290 -46.39 -7.40 -2.37
N TYR A 291 -47.36 -6.49 -2.51
CA TYR A 291 -48.76 -6.67 -2.13
C TYR A 291 -49.48 -7.62 -3.10
N GLY A 292 -50.06 -8.70 -2.57
CA GLY A 292 -50.70 -9.74 -3.37
C GLY A 292 -49.89 -11.03 -3.49
N THR A 293 -48.62 -11.02 -3.08
CA THR A 293 -47.68 -12.16 -3.14
C THR A 293 -47.73 -13.04 -1.89
N ASN A 294 -47.08 -14.20 -1.97
CA ASN A 294 -46.94 -15.15 -0.87
C ASN A 294 -45.47 -15.24 -0.46
N PHE A 295 -45.18 -15.25 0.84
CA PHE A 295 -43.82 -15.34 1.38
C PHE A 295 -43.74 -16.23 2.62
N HIS A 296 -42.55 -16.70 2.99
CA HIS A 296 -42.28 -17.44 4.23
C HIS A 296 -41.28 -16.71 5.11
N ILE A 297 -41.47 -16.81 6.42
CA ILE A 297 -40.41 -16.51 7.41
C ILE A 297 -39.50 -17.73 7.49
N ASN A 298 -38.21 -17.58 7.18
CA ASN A 298 -37.25 -18.68 7.07
C ASN A 298 -36.23 -18.65 8.21
N THR A 299 -36.33 -19.60 9.13
CA THR A 299 -35.48 -19.72 10.31
C THR A 299 -35.02 -21.16 10.44
N THR A 300 -33.76 -21.36 10.79
CA THR A 300 -33.16 -22.69 11.03
C THR A 300 -33.37 -23.07 12.49
N LEU A 301 -34.06 -24.18 12.74
CA LEU A 301 -34.30 -24.71 14.09
C LEU A 301 -33.50 -25.99 14.30
N LYS A 302 -32.86 -26.14 15.48
CA LYS A 302 -32.00 -27.29 15.79
C LYS A 302 -32.39 -27.95 17.11
N ASN A 303 -32.38 -29.29 17.13
CA ASN A 303 -32.65 -30.07 18.35
C ASN A 303 -31.37 -30.24 19.18
N TYR A 304 -31.32 -29.62 20.34
CA TYR A 304 -30.21 -29.74 21.30
C TYR A 304 -30.45 -30.83 22.36
N GLY A 305 -31.64 -31.43 22.41
CA GLY A 305 -31.95 -32.54 23.31
C GLY A 305 -31.42 -33.90 22.82
N ASP A 306 -31.17 -34.82 23.76
CA ASP A 306 -30.64 -36.16 23.48
C ASP A 306 -31.67 -37.15 22.92
N THR A 307 -32.93 -36.74 22.80
CA THR A 307 -34.00 -37.55 22.21
C THR A 307 -34.66 -36.83 21.05
N LYS A 308 -35.10 -37.62 20.06
CA LYS A 308 -35.77 -37.08 18.89
C LYS A 308 -37.23 -36.77 19.14
N ASP A 309 -37.67 -35.60 18.73
CA ASP A 309 -39.08 -35.25 18.78
C ASP A 309 -39.51 -34.27 17.68
N ASN A 310 -40.81 -34.02 17.62
CA ASN A 310 -41.38 -33.03 16.72
C ASN A 310 -41.22 -31.64 17.33
N VAL A 311 -40.79 -30.66 16.53
CA VAL A 311 -40.79 -29.25 16.93
C VAL A 311 -42.14 -28.63 16.58
N THR A 312 -42.63 -27.75 17.46
CA THR A 312 -43.70 -26.80 17.13
C THR A 312 -43.11 -25.40 17.16
N ALA A 313 -43.36 -24.60 16.14
CA ALA A 313 -42.93 -23.20 16.08
C ALA A 313 -44.14 -22.31 15.78
N THR A 314 -44.19 -21.12 16.37
CA THR A 314 -45.16 -20.07 16.07
C THR A 314 -44.46 -18.97 15.30
N LEU A 315 -44.87 -18.76 14.06
CA LEU A 315 -44.45 -17.66 13.21
C LEU A 315 -45.43 -16.51 13.40
N SER A 316 -44.97 -15.32 13.80
CA SER A 316 -45.86 -14.19 14.07
C SER A 316 -45.43 -12.93 13.33
N ILE A 317 -46.41 -12.09 12.97
CA ILE A 317 -46.24 -10.79 12.34
C ILE A 317 -46.87 -9.74 13.25
N TRP A 318 -46.14 -8.66 13.46
CA TRP A 318 -46.47 -7.54 14.33
C TRP A 318 -46.39 -6.24 13.51
N ASN A 319 -47.19 -5.25 13.88
CA ASN A 319 -47.08 -3.91 13.31
C ASN A 319 -46.02 -3.07 14.06
N GLU A 320 -45.67 -1.91 13.51
CA GLU A 320 -44.75 -0.90 14.10
C GLU A 320 -45.05 -0.51 15.56
N THR A 321 -46.28 -0.70 16.05
CA THR A 321 -46.69 -0.38 17.43
C THR A 321 -46.75 -1.58 18.37
N ASP A 322 -46.09 -2.70 18.03
CA ASP A 322 -46.11 -3.97 18.75
C ASP A 322 -47.52 -4.59 18.90
N GLY A 323 -48.42 -4.30 17.95
CA GLY A 323 -49.70 -4.98 17.82
C GLY A 323 -49.55 -6.26 16.99
N LEU A 324 -49.91 -7.42 17.56
CA LEU A 324 -49.93 -8.69 16.82
C LEU A 324 -50.95 -8.61 15.66
N VAL A 325 -50.45 -8.80 14.43
CA VAL A 325 -51.24 -8.82 13.19
C VAL A 325 -51.76 -10.23 12.92
N GLU A 326 -50.86 -11.21 12.84
CA GLU A 326 -51.20 -12.63 12.61
C GLU A 326 -50.14 -13.54 13.22
N ASP A 327 -50.54 -14.71 13.70
CA ASP A 327 -49.65 -15.80 14.10
C ASP A 327 -50.04 -17.14 13.46
N ARG A 328 -49.06 -18.02 13.28
CA ARG A 328 -49.24 -19.36 12.71
C ARG A 328 -48.36 -20.36 13.41
N SER A 329 -49.00 -21.32 14.05
CA SER A 329 -48.31 -22.46 14.65
C SER A 329 -48.13 -23.60 13.63
N ILE A 330 -46.90 -24.05 13.47
CA ILE A 330 -46.48 -25.15 12.60
C ILE A 330 -45.83 -26.26 13.43
N SER A 331 -46.10 -27.52 13.11
CA SER A 331 -45.45 -28.67 13.75
C SER A 331 -44.75 -29.54 12.72
N SER A 332 -43.53 -30.01 13.00
CA SER A 332 -42.78 -30.83 12.04
C SER A 332 -43.51 -32.17 11.76
N LYS A 333 -43.44 -32.70 10.54
CA LYS A 333 -44.01 -34.03 10.18
C LYS A 333 -43.22 -35.18 10.78
N SER A 334 -41.91 -34.99 10.91
CA SER A 334 -40.96 -36.00 11.37
C SER A 334 -40.26 -35.53 12.62
N LYS A 335 -39.92 -36.48 13.48
CA LYS A 335 -39.09 -36.23 14.65
C LYS A 335 -37.67 -35.88 14.18
N ILE A 336 -37.11 -34.81 14.74
CA ILE A 336 -35.78 -34.28 14.44
C ILE A 336 -34.78 -34.94 15.41
N GLU A 337 -33.73 -35.57 14.88
CA GLU A 337 -32.69 -36.21 15.68
C GLU A 337 -31.80 -35.17 16.39
N LYS A 338 -30.97 -35.60 17.35
CA LYS A 338 -30.00 -34.72 18.02
C LYS A 338 -29.09 -34.05 16.98
N ASN A 339 -28.90 -32.74 17.11
CA ASN A 339 -28.10 -31.89 16.23
C ASN A 339 -28.59 -31.84 14.77
N GLU A 340 -29.78 -32.36 14.46
CA GLU A 340 -30.41 -32.20 13.16
C GLU A 340 -31.17 -30.86 13.10
N THR A 341 -31.15 -30.23 11.92
CA THR A 341 -31.76 -28.93 11.68
C THR A 341 -32.99 -29.02 10.76
N ILE A 342 -33.92 -28.09 10.92
CA ILE A 342 -35.10 -27.94 10.07
C ILE A 342 -35.40 -26.46 9.81
N SER A 343 -35.54 -26.08 8.55
CA SER A 343 -35.97 -24.73 8.16
C SER A 343 -37.50 -24.59 8.22
N THR A 344 -37.98 -23.48 8.75
CA THR A 344 -39.41 -23.14 8.81
C THR A 344 -40.02 -22.99 7.42
N ALA A 345 -39.29 -22.52 6.40
CA ALA A 345 -39.76 -22.39 5.02
C ALA A 345 -39.92 -23.73 4.26
N SER A 346 -39.47 -24.85 4.84
CA SER A 346 -39.50 -26.17 4.20
C SER A 346 -40.91 -26.79 4.14
N GLN A 347 -41.78 -26.32 3.24
CA GLN A 347 -43.21 -26.72 3.12
C GLN A 347 -43.50 -28.22 3.26
N ASN A 348 -42.66 -29.09 2.70
CA ASN A 348 -42.86 -30.53 2.72
C ASN A 348 -42.55 -31.19 4.07
N LYS A 349 -41.84 -30.50 4.97
CA LYS A 349 -41.40 -31.01 6.28
C LYS A 349 -42.38 -30.69 7.42
N TRP A 350 -43.42 -29.87 7.23
CA TRP A 350 -44.35 -29.41 8.28
C TRP A 350 -45.80 -29.91 8.10
N ASP A 351 -46.45 -30.38 9.17
CA ASP A 351 -47.85 -30.80 9.18
C ASP A 351 -48.76 -29.60 8.90
N GLY A 352 -49.76 -29.78 8.03
CA GLY A 352 -50.74 -28.74 7.69
C GLY A 352 -50.65 -28.19 6.26
N GLY A 353 -49.47 -28.20 5.62
CA GLY A 353 -49.26 -27.80 4.21
C GLY A 353 -49.69 -26.35 3.90
N ASN A 354 -48.72 -25.47 3.62
CA ASN A 354 -48.83 -24.02 3.40
C ASN A 354 -48.82 -23.17 4.68
N HIS A 355 -47.63 -22.91 5.22
CA HIS A 355 -47.38 -21.91 6.27
C HIS A 355 -46.85 -20.57 5.75
N PHE A 356 -47.02 -20.29 4.45
CA PHE A 356 -46.69 -18.98 3.87
C PHE A 356 -47.71 -17.91 4.29
N PHE A 357 -47.26 -16.69 4.45
CA PHE A 357 -48.11 -15.51 4.61
C PHE A 357 -48.46 -14.95 3.23
N ARG A 358 -49.60 -14.27 3.13
CA ARG A 358 -50.06 -13.68 1.87
C ARG A 358 -50.50 -12.25 2.09
N THR A 359 -49.83 -11.31 1.43
CA THR A 359 -50.24 -9.91 1.36
C THR A 359 -51.44 -9.79 0.39
N GLY A 360 -52.37 -8.86 0.58
CA GLY A 360 -53.50 -8.65 -0.37
C GLY A 360 -54.92 -8.97 0.13
N GLY A 361 -55.92 -8.83 -0.76
CA GLY A 361 -57.34 -9.11 -0.47
C GLY A 361 -57.81 -10.51 -0.90
N GLY A 362 -58.28 -11.34 0.04
CA GLY A 362 -58.78 -12.70 -0.25
C GLY A 362 -59.16 -13.53 0.98
N SER A 363 -59.26 -14.85 0.84
CA SER A 363 -59.34 -15.78 1.99
C SER A 363 -57.94 -16.29 2.33
N ASN A 364 -57.56 -16.25 3.62
CA ASN A 364 -56.21 -16.55 4.15
C ASN A 364 -55.13 -15.49 3.84
N THR A 365 -55.52 -14.22 3.75
CA THR A 365 -54.58 -13.09 3.62
C THR A 365 -54.26 -12.50 4.99
N THR A 366 -53.01 -12.08 5.16
CA THR A 366 -52.51 -11.35 6.33
C THR A 366 -52.99 -9.90 6.25
N ASP A 367 -53.44 -9.33 7.38
CA ASP A 367 -53.96 -7.95 7.47
C ASP A 367 -52.80 -6.93 7.48
N VAL A 368 -52.04 -6.94 6.39
CA VAL A 368 -50.94 -6.01 6.10
C VAL A 368 -51.34 -5.10 4.95
N GLU A 369 -51.03 -3.82 5.07
CA GLU A 369 -51.37 -2.75 4.12
C GLU A 369 -50.07 -2.22 3.46
N PRO A 370 -50.10 -1.88 2.16
CA PRO A 370 -48.96 -1.25 1.49
C PRO A 370 -48.52 0.05 2.17
N GLY A 371 -47.22 0.34 2.14
CA GLY A 371 -46.59 1.53 2.71
C GLY A 371 -46.33 1.48 4.22
N ASN A 372 -46.50 0.32 4.87
CA ASN A 372 -46.22 0.16 6.30
C ASN A 372 -45.09 -0.85 6.56
N GLU A 373 -44.31 -0.58 7.61
CA GLU A 373 -43.34 -1.51 8.18
C GLU A 373 -44.02 -2.51 9.11
N TYR A 374 -43.60 -3.77 9.02
CA TYR A 374 -44.02 -4.88 9.85
C TYR A 374 -42.79 -5.60 10.41
N ARG A 375 -42.97 -6.27 11.55
CA ARG A 375 -41.95 -7.07 12.20
C ARG A 375 -42.39 -8.52 12.28
N TYR A 376 -41.49 -9.46 12.08
CA TYR A 376 -41.76 -10.87 12.27
C TYR A 376 -40.97 -11.46 13.44
N ASP A 377 -41.51 -12.52 14.02
CA ASP A 377 -40.90 -13.23 15.14
C ASP A 377 -41.17 -14.73 15.00
N VAL A 378 -40.25 -15.54 15.50
CA VAL A 378 -40.34 -17.00 15.50
C VAL A 378 -40.14 -17.50 16.91
N GLU A 379 -41.13 -18.20 17.45
CA GLU A 379 -41.08 -18.79 18.79
C GLU A 379 -41.15 -20.32 18.68
N THR A 380 -40.20 -21.06 19.27
CA THR A 380 -40.25 -22.52 19.37
C THR A 380 -40.94 -22.95 20.66
N ASP A 381 -41.69 -24.05 20.61
CA ASP A 381 -42.40 -24.65 21.75
C ASP A 381 -43.14 -23.64 22.66
N PRO A 382 -44.09 -22.84 22.12
CA PRO A 382 -44.75 -21.72 22.82
C PRO A 382 -45.58 -22.14 24.06
N ASP A 383 -45.86 -23.44 24.20
CA ASP A 383 -46.59 -24.03 25.33
C ASP A 383 -45.67 -24.76 26.33
N GLY A 384 -44.35 -24.79 26.07
CA GLY A 384 -43.32 -25.50 26.82
C GLY A 384 -42.38 -24.59 27.62
N ASP A 385 -41.64 -25.15 28.58
CA ASP A 385 -40.70 -24.40 29.43
C ASP A 385 -39.30 -24.23 28.78
N THR A 386 -39.13 -24.68 27.52
CA THR A 386 -37.83 -24.76 26.80
C THR A 386 -37.88 -24.11 25.41
N GLY A 387 -38.81 -23.18 25.21
CA GLY A 387 -38.96 -22.44 23.97
C GLY A 387 -37.90 -21.37 23.79
N ASP A 388 -37.64 -21.02 22.53
CA ASP A 388 -36.68 -20.02 22.08
C ASP A 388 -37.37 -19.01 21.16
N THR A 389 -36.87 -17.79 21.11
CA THR A 389 -37.42 -16.72 20.26
C THR A 389 -36.28 -15.94 19.63
N LEU A 390 -36.53 -15.23 18.53
CA LEU A 390 -35.48 -14.38 17.94
C LEU A 390 -35.01 -13.31 18.94
N ASP A 391 -33.70 -13.09 19.03
CA ASP A 391 -33.10 -12.06 19.90
C ASP A 391 -33.62 -10.67 19.53
N ASP A 392 -33.69 -10.39 18.22
CA ASP A 392 -34.35 -9.23 17.63
C ASP A 392 -35.38 -9.68 16.59
N ARG A 393 -36.52 -8.99 16.52
CA ARG A 393 -37.52 -9.26 15.49
C ARG A 393 -37.04 -8.79 14.13
N GLY A 394 -37.10 -9.66 13.12
CA GLY A 394 -36.84 -9.26 11.75
C GLY A 394 -37.90 -8.27 11.25
N THR A 395 -37.53 -7.42 10.30
CA THR A 395 -38.37 -6.30 9.83
C THR A 395 -38.58 -6.40 8.32
N PHE A 396 -39.76 -6.01 7.83
CA PHE A 396 -40.09 -5.99 6.40
C PHE A 396 -41.13 -4.92 6.06
N ILE A 397 -41.11 -4.42 4.83
CA ILE A 397 -42.06 -3.41 4.34
C ILE A 397 -42.97 -4.06 3.30
N VAL A 398 -44.26 -3.70 3.28
CA VAL A 398 -45.18 -4.15 2.23
C VAL A 398 -45.38 -3.03 1.22
N VAL A 399 -45.18 -3.29 -0.08
CA VAL A 399 -45.31 -2.30 -1.17
C VAL A 399 -46.32 -2.75 -2.22
N ASP A 400 -47.00 -1.86 -2.94
CA ASP A 400 -48.06 -2.24 -3.89
C ASP A 400 -47.50 -2.94 -5.15
N GLU A 401 -46.36 -2.47 -5.68
CA GLU A 401 -45.52 -3.08 -6.73
C GLU A 401 -44.05 -2.81 -6.36
N ALA A 402 -43.13 -3.74 -6.69
CA ALA A 402 -41.69 -3.52 -6.50
C ALA A 402 -41.21 -2.37 -7.41
N PRO A 403 -40.16 -1.62 -7.02
CA PRO A 403 -39.58 -0.62 -7.89
C PRO A 403 -39.01 -1.32 -9.13
N THR A 404 -39.28 -0.75 -10.31
CA THR A 404 -38.83 -1.30 -11.58
C THR A 404 -38.13 -0.20 -12.34
N PHE A 405 -36.84 -0.38 -12.59
CA PHE A 405 -36.01 0.53 -13.34
C PHE A 405 -35.91 0.05 -14.78
N ALA A 406 -36.25 0.93 -15.72
CA ALA A 406 -36.13 0.68 -17.15
C ALA A 406 -34.92 1.46 -17.67
N ILE A 407 -34.10 0.80 -18.50
CA ILE A 407 -33.02 1.48 -19.23
C ILE A 407 -33.64 2.04 -20.51
N ASP A 408 -33.81 3.36 -20.56
CA ASP A 408 -34.49 4.04 -21.67
C ASP A 408 -33.59 4.23 -22.89
N ASP A 409 -32.34 4.62 -22.63
CA ASP A 409 -31.34 4.91 -23.64
C ASP A 409 -29.94 4.65 -23.09
N VAL A 410 -29.04 4.19 -23.95
CA VAL A 410 -27.62 4.05 -23.65
C VAL A 410 -26.85 4.69 -24.78
N SER A 411 -26.05 5.69 -24.47
CA SER A 411 -25.09 6.28 -25.41
C SER A 411 -23.69 6.14 -24.88
N PHE A 412 -22.76 5.87 -25.79
CA PHE A 412 -21.34 5.82 -25.47
C PHE A 412 -20.67 7.07 -26.02
N ASN A 413 -19.60 7.52 -25.36
CA ASN A 413 -18.64 8.39 -26.01
C ASN A 413 -18.11 7.70 -27.28
N GLY A 414 -17.72 8.49 -28.27
CA GLY A 414 -17.14 7.91 -29.46
C GLY A 414 -16.36 8.92 -30.28
N PRO A 415 -15.58 8.46 -31.25
CA PRO A 415 -15.05 7.09 -31.36
C PRO A 415 -13.84 6.90 -30.39
N LEU A 416 -13.46 5.67 -30.05
CA LEU A 416 -12.40 5.36 -29.07
C LEU A 416 -11.07 4.91 -29.73
N LYS A 417 -9.92 5.21 -29.11
CA LYS A 417 -8.59 4.65 -29.39
C LYS A 417 -8.25 3.54 -28.37
N PRO A 418 -7.30 2.63 -28.70
CA PRO A 418 -6.78 1.68 -27.72
C PRO A 418 -6.23 2.41 -26.48
N GLY A 419 -6.68 2.03 -25.29
CA GLY A 419 -6.27 2.69 -24.04
C GLY A 419 -7.11 3.92 -23.65
N ASP A 420 -8.01 4.40 -24.51
CA ASP A 420 -8.97 5.45 -24.13
C ASP A 420 -9.98 4.92 -23.10
N THR A 421 -10.44 5.82 -22.23
CA THR A 421 -11.59 5.58 -21.36
C THR A 421 -12.89 5.63 -22.15
N LEU A 422 -13.68 4.55 -22.08
CA LEU A 422 -15.04 4.50 -22.60
C LEU A 422 -16.00 4.99 -21.52
N THR A 423 -16.78 6.01 -21.86
CA THR A 423 -17.88 6.49 -21.01
C THR A 423 -19.23 6.08 -21.60
N ALA A 424 -20.11 5.60 -20.74
CA ALA A 424 -21.45 5.14 -21.08
C ALA A 424 -22.48 5.99 -20.31
N ASP A 425 -23.16 6.88 -21.02
CA ASP A 425 -24.32 7.62 -20.55
C ASP A 425 -25.56 6.71 -20.61
N VAL A 426 -26.07 6.31 -19.45
CA VAL A 426 -27.21 5.41 -19.29
C VAL A 426 -28.39 6.19 -18.73
N GLN A 427 -29.44 6.40 -19.53
CA GLN A 427 -30.68 6.97 -19.05
C GLN A 427 -31.58 5.88 -18.45
N ILE A 428 -31.99 6.08 -17.21
CA ILE A 428 -32.80 5.15 -16.43
C ILE A 428 -34.04 5.85 -15.93
N THR A 429 -35.20 5.20 -16.04
CA THR A 429 -36.46 5.65 -15.44
C THR A 429 -36.93 4.65 -14.39
N ASN A 430 -37.32 5.12 -13.21
CA ASN A 430 -38.09 4.32 -12.27
C ASN A 430 -39.56 4.27 -12.71
N GLU A 431 -39.96 3.18 -13.36
CA GLU A 431 -41.35 2.90 -13.72
C GLU A 431 -42.18 2.35 -12.54
N GLY A 432 -41.53 2.05 -11.42
CA GLY A 432 -42.15 1.55 -10.19
C GLY A 432 -42.83 2.64 -9.38
N PRO A 433 -43.74 2.27 -8.44
CA PRO A 433 -44.58 3.23 -7.70
C PRO A 433 -43.91 3.86 -6.48
N ILE A 434 -42.64 3.52 -6.19
CA ILE A 434 -41.90 3.96 -5.01
C ILE A 434 -40.50 4.39 -5.41
N ALA A 435 -39.97 5.40 -4.72
CA ALA A 435 -38.56 5.75 -4.82
C ALA A 435 -37.69 4.59 -4.33
N ASP A 436 -36.61 4.30 -5.05
CA ASP A 436 -35.63 3.29 -4.64
C ASP A 436 -34.26 3.60 -5.24
N GLN A 437 -33.24 3.00 -4.65
CA GLN A 437 -31.86 3.06 -5.11
C GLN A 437 -31.53 1.80 -5.93
N GLN A 438 -30.88 1.98 -7.09
CA GLN A 438 -30.59 0.92 -8.06
C GLN A 438 -29.12 0.95 -8.48
N PHE A 439 -28.46 -0.21 -8.46
CA PHE A 439 -27.15 -0.39 -9.09
C PHE A 439 -27.28 -0.47 -10.60
N VAL A 440 -26.33 0.16 -11.30
CA VAL A 440 -26.21 0.17 -12.75
C VAL A 440 -24.82 -0.31 -13.08
N ARG A 441 -24.72 -1.47 -13.72
CA ARG A 441 -23.47 -2.17 -13.96
C ARG A 441 -23.10 -2.11 -15.44
N LEU A 442 -21.89 -1.62 -15.72
CA LEU A 442 -21.27 -1.72 -17.02
C LEU A 442 -20.44 -3.00 -17.08
N GLU A 443 -20.72 -3.86 -18.05
CA GLU A 443 -19.96 -5.08 -18.31
C GLU A 443 -19.13 -4.95 -19.59
N GLY A 444 -17.84 -5.28 -19.48
CA GLY A 444 -16.92 -5.32 -20.62
C GLY A 444 -17.10 -6.57 -21.49
N PHE A 445 -16.22 -6.77 -22.48
CA PHE A 445 -16.36 -7.81 -23.53
C PHE A 445 -16.43 -9.26 -23.02
N ASN A 446 -16.04 -9.51 -21.76
CA ASN A 446 -15.99 -10.83 -21.14
C ASN A 446 -17.10 -11.08 -20.10
N GLU A 447 -18.14 -10.24 -20.04
CA GLU A 447 -19.24 -10.30 -19.06
C GLU A 447 -18.79 -10.01 -17.60
N ASN A 448 -17.57 -9.50 -17.39
CA ASN A 448 -17.14 -9.04 -16.07
C ASN A 448 -17.54 -7.56 -15.86
N PRO A 449 -17.84 -7.15 -14.60
CA PRO A 449 -18.05 -5.74 -14.30
C PRO A 449 -16.76 -4.98 -14.63
N VAL A 450 -16.88 -3.90 -15.39
CA VAL A 450 -15.80 -2.93 -15.56
C VAL A 450 -16.08 -1.66 -14.75
N ASP A 451 -17.37 -1.34 -14.54
CA ASP A 451 -17.80 -0.25 -13.67
C ASP A 451 -19.20 -0.51 -13.08
N ILE A 452 -19.49 0.10 -11.92
CA ILE A 452 -20.77 0.01 -11.23
C ILE A 452 -21.10 1.38 -10.64
N GLY A 453 -22.15 2.00 -11.17
CA GLY A 453 -22.76 3.21 -10.62
C GLY A 453 -24.03 2.91 -9.83
N THR A 454 -24.52 3.91 -9.10
CA THR A 454 -25.76 3.80 -8.33
C THR A 454 -26.63 5.02 -8.56
N ILE A 455 -27.94 4.82 -8.72
CA ILE A 455 -28.93 5.90 -8.98
C ILE A 455 -30.10 5.77 -8.02
N GLU A 456 -30.66 6.87 -7.53
CA GLU A 456 -31.86 6.89 -6.69
C GLU A 456 -32.93 7.74 -7.38
N LEU A 457 -34.09 7.16 -7.70
CA LEU A 457 -35.12 7.83 -8.49
C LEU A 457 -36.49 7.73 -7.83
N ASP A 458 -37.21 8.85 -7.73
CA ASP A 458 -38.62 8.88 -7.35
C ASP A 458 -39.54 8.20 -8.39
N GLU A 459 -40.81 7.94 -8.03
CA GLU A 459 -41.82 7.37 -8.95
C GLU A 459 -41.92 8.20 -10.27
N GLY A 460 -41.57 7.57 -11.38
CA GLY A 460 -41.63 8.16 -12.72
C GLY A 460 -40.54 9.18 -13.03
N GLU A 461 -39.51 9.28 -12.19
CA GLU A 461 -38.31 10.07 -12.43
C GLU A 461 -37.34 9.35 -13.38
N SER A 462 -36.63 10.14 -14.17
CA SER A 462 -35.63 9.67 -15.12
C SER A 462 -34.34 10.46 -14.92
N GLU A 463 -33.22 9.77 -14.86
CA GLU A 463 -31.89 10.37 -14.72
C GLU A 463 -30.89 9.62 -15.61
N THR A 464 -29.80 10.30 -15.96
CA THR A 464 -28.71 9.71 -16.73
C THR A 464 -27.51 9.55 -15.82
N ILE A 465 -27.00 8.32 -15.72
CA ILE A 465 -25.75 8.02 -15.03
C ILE A 465 -24.66 7.76 -16.05
N GLU A 466 -23.48 8.35 -15.85
CA GLU A 466 -22.28 8.04 -16.64
C GLU A 466 -21.50 6.92 -15.95
N LEU A 467 -21.09 5.91 -16.71
CA LEU A 467 -20.25 4.81 -16.25
C LEU A 467 -18.96 4.78 -17.06
N GLU A 468 -17.82 4.52 -16.42
CA GLU A 468 -16.50 4.61 -17.04
C GLU A 468 -15.75 3.28 -17.03
N TRP A 469 -15.40 2.79 -18.21
CA TRP A 469 -14.41 1.75 -18.37
C TRP A 469 -13.09 2.41 -18.76
N GLY A 470 -12.05 2.31 -17.90
CA GLY A 470 -10.71 2.88 -18.10
C GLY A 470 -9.99 2.40 -19.36
N ALA A 471 -8.71 2.01 -19.31
CA ALA A 471 -7.97 1.62 -20.53
C ALA A 471 -8.66 0.46 -21.29
N VAL A 472 -9.48 0.78 -22.30
CA VAL A 472 -10.30 -0.20 -23.00
C VAL A 472 -9.43 -0.96 -23.99
N ASP A 473 -9.47 -2.29 -23.88
CA ASP A 473 -8.84 -3.20 -24.82
C ASP A 473 -9.39 -2.98 -26.24
N VAL A 474 -8.59 -3.25 -27.28
CA VAL A 474 -9.06 -3.14 -28.68
C VAL A 474 -10.24 -4.11 -28.90
N PRO A 475 -11.47 -3.63 -29.20
CA PRO A 475 -12.63 -4.50 -29.37
C PRO A 475 -12.50 -5.41 -30.60
N GLU A 476 -12.79 -6.70 -30.44
CA GLU A 476 -12.92 -7.65 -31.54
C GLU A 476 -14.26 -7.50 -32.28
N PRO A 477 -14.37 -7.95 -33.54
CA PRO A 477 -15.65 -7.95 -34.25
C PRO A 477 -16.72 -8.76 -33.51
N ASN A 478 -17.87 -8.14 -33.24
CA ASN A 478 -19.00 -8.63 -32.44
C ASN A 478 -18.81 -8.62 -30.92
N ASP A 479 -17.81 -7.91 -30.41
CA ASP A 479 -17.76 -7.59 -28.98
C ASP A 479 -18.92 -6.68 -28.61
N GLN A 480 -19.52 -7.00 -27.47
CA GLN A 480 -20.71 -6.32 -26.98
C GLN A 480 -20.42 -5.75 -25.60
N ILE A 481 -20.96 -4.57 -25.34
CA ILE A 481 -21.00 -3.96 -24.03
C ILE A 481 -22.42 -4.07 -23.52
N THR A 482 -22.57 -4.45 -22.25
CA THR A 482 -23.86 -4.57 -21.61
C THR A 482 -23.93 -3.63 -20.42
N VAL A 483 -25.05 -2.93 -20.32
CA VAL A 483 -25.44 -2.19 -19.14
C VAL A 483 -26.61 -2.93 -18.49
N GLU A 484 -26.52 -3.22 -17.20
CA GLU A 484 -27.55 -3.93 -16.45
C GLU A 484 -27.99 -3.15 -15.21
N THR A 485 -29.29 -3.22 -14.92
CA THR A 485 -29.89 -2.93 -13.61
C THR A 485 -30.48 -4.24 -13.06
N ASP A 486 -30.98 -4.24 -11.82
CA ASP A 486 -31.61 -5.44 -11.25
C ASP A 486 -32.89 -5.86 -11.99
N THR A 487 -33.51 -4.93 -12.74
CA THR A 487 -34.80 -5.16 -13.42
C THR A 487 -34.79 -5.07 -14.94
N ASP A 488 -33.74 -4.51 -15.55
CA ASP A 488 -33.62 -4.36 -17.01
C ASP A 488 -32.15 -4.42 -17.48
N SER A 489 -31.93 -4.82 -18.75
CA SER A 489 -30.59 -4.86 -19.35
C SER A 489 -30.58 -4.40 -20.81
N HIS A 490 -29.49 -3.73 -21.19
CA HIS A 490 -29.27 -3.22 -22.53
C HIS A 490 -27.90 -3.64 -23.05
N THR A 491 -27.86 -4.27 -24.23
CA THR A 491 -26.62 -4.70 -24.87
C THR A 491 -26.48 -4.04 -26.24
N THR A 492 -25.30 -3.45 -26.51
CA THR A 492 -24.97 -2.79 -27.78
C THR A 492 -23.61 -3.28 -28.32
N ASP A 493 -23.51 -3.40 -29.64
CA ASP A 493 -22.26 -3.72 -30.35
C ASP A 493 -21.35 -2.48 -30.39
N VAL A 494 -20.04 -2.63 -30.13
CA VAL A 494 -19.06 -1.53 -30.25
C VAL A 494 -18.71 -1.32 -31.73
N ASP A 495 -19.47 -0.47 -32.41
CA ASP A 495 -19.33 -0.23 -33.86
C ASP A 495 -18.50 1.02 -34.23
N ASN A 496 -17.92 1.78 -33.28
CA ASN A 496 -17.25 3.07 -33.53
C ASN A 496 -15.86 3.21 -32.86
N LEU A 497 -14.82 2.56 -33.37
CA LEU A 497 -13.43 2.95 -33.10
C LEU A 497 -13.05 4.17 -33.96
N VAL A 498 -12.16 5.04 -33.45
CA VAL A 498 -11.58 6.11 -34.30
C VAL A 498 -10.75 5.37 -35.33
N ASN A 499 -10.57 5.94 -36.52
CA ASN A 499 -9.50 5.43 -37.35
C ASN A 499 -8.21 5.58 -36.53
N PHE A 500 -7.40 4.53 -36.41
CA PHE A 500 -6.17 4.57 -35.63
C PHE A 500 -5.10 3.78 -36.37
N VAL A 501 -3.93 4.38 -36.46
CA VAL A 501 -2.75 3.79 -37.09
C VAL A 501 -1.63 3.89 -36.08
N GLU A 502 -1.03 2.75 -35.76
CA GLU A 502 0.00 2.60 -34.73
C GLU A 502 1.36 2.29 -35.38
N LEU A 503 2.44 2.75 -34.76
CA LEU A 503 3.82 2.38 -35.02
C LEU A 503 4.16 1.13 -34.22
N LYS A 504 4.48 0.05 -34.91
CA LYS A 504 4.89 -1.22 -34.29
C LYS A 504 6.38 -1.29 -34.00
N ASP A 505 7.18 -0.66 -34.86
CA ASP A 505 8.63 -0.65 -34.78
C ASP A 505 9.17 0.49 -35.64
N VAL A 506 10.25 1.13 -35.20
CA VAL A 506 11.05 2.03 -36.03
C VAL A 506 12.48 1.56 -35.97
N SER A 507 13.03 1.20 -37.13
CA SER A 507 14.35 0.64 -37.25
C SER A 507 15.18 1.44 -38.26
N ILE A 508 16.49 1.36 -38.13
CA ILE A 508 17.44 2.06 -39.00
C ILE A 508 18.34 1.00 -39.65
N ASP A 509 18.58 1.08 -40.96
CA ASP A 509 19.45 0.12 -41.67
C ASP A 509 20.94 0.37 -41.35
N GLY A 510 21.33 -0.04 -40.14
CA GLY A 510 22.69 -0.04 -39.65
C GLY A 510 23.27 1.36 -39.41
N PRO A 511 24.52 1.40 -38.90
CA PRO A 511 25.23 2.66 -38.72
C PRO A 511 25.62 3.25 -40.08
N ILE A 512 25.67 4.57 -40.17
CA ILE A 512 25.98 5.27 -41.42
C ILE A 512 27.35 5.97 -41.36
N GLU A 513 28.06 6.00 -42.48
CA GLU A 513 29.30 6.80 -42.56
C GLU A 513 28.96 8.28 -42.70
N GLN A 514 29.86 9.16 -42.23
CA GLN A 514 29.68 10.61 -42.32
C GLN A 514 29.31 11.10 -43.73
N GLY A 515 28.23 11.88 -43.83
CA GLY A 515 27.73 12.41 -45.09
C GLY A 515 27.00 11.38 -45.96
N GLN A 516 26.61 10.25 -45.37
CA GLN A 516 25.63 9.32 -45.94
C GLN A 516 24.23 9.61 -45.40
N THR A 517 23.25 9.07 -46.10
CA THR A 517 21.83 9.16 -45.74
C THR A 517 21.48 7.89 -44.95
N ALA A 518 20.85 8.04 -43.80
CA ALA A 518 20.23 6.94 -43.06
C ALA A 518 18.87 6.60 -43.67
N ASP A 519 18.65 5.31 -43.88
CA ASP A 519 17.35 4.76 -44.26
C ASP A 519 16.64 4.32 -42.96
N ILE A 520 15.50 4.95 -42.66
CA ILE A 520 14.68 4.68 -41.46
C ILE A 520 13.43 3.94 -41.92
N GLU A 521 13.19 2.76 -41.37
CA GLU A 521 12.12 1.84 -41.72
C GLU A 521 11.12 1.78 -40.55
N ALA A 522 9.92 2.31 -40.74
CA ALA A 522 8.85 2.35 -39.74
C ALA A 522 7.72 1.38 -40.11
N ASP A 523 7.47 0.39 -39.26
CA ASP A 523 6.37 -0.55 -39.42
C ASP A 523 5.09 0.05 -38.83
N VAL A 524 4.06 0.18 -39.67
CA VAL A 524 2.77 0.79 -39.33
C VAL A 524 1.64 -0.21 -39.47
N GLU A 525 0.70 -0.20 -38.53
CA GLU A 525 -0.50 -1.04 -38.57
C GLU A 525 -1.77 -0.20 -38.40
N THR A 526 -2.72 -0.37 -39.31
CA THR A 526 -4.06 0.20 -39.13
C THR A 526 -4.85 -0.70 -38.19
N VAL A 527 -5.05 -0.22 -36.98
CA VAL A 527 -5.80 -0.92 -35.94
C VAL A 527 -7.30 -0.85 -36.22
N SER A 528 -7.77 0.31 -36.69
CA SER A 528 -9.20 0.56 -36.95
C SER A 528 -9.42 1.58 -38.05
N GLY A 529 -10.59 1.48 -38.70
CA GLY A 529 -11.08 2.54 -39.59
C GLY A 529 -10.49 2.61 -41.00
N ASP A 530 -10.66 3.77 -41.66
CA ASP A 530 -10.06 4.08 -42.97
C ASP A 530 -8.85 5.00 -42.77
N SER A 531 -7.69 4.56 -43.25
CA SER A 531 -6.41 5.24 -43.07
C SER A 531 -6.19 6.38 -44.08
N ASP A 532 -7.24 6.77 -44.81
CA ASP A 532 -7.25 7.73 -45.92
C ASP A 532 -6.73 9.16 -45.61
N ASN A 533 -6.65 9.57 -44.33
CA ASN A 533 -6.19 10.91 -43.92
C ASN A 533 -4.91 10.90 -43.07
N TYR A 534 -4.27 9.75 -42.93
CA TYR A 534 -3.06 9.61 -42.13
C TYR A 534 -1.81 9.76 -42.99
N VAL A 535 -0.82 10.48 -42.45
CA VAL A 535 0.52 10.58 -43.02
C VAL A 535 1.55 10.22 -41.96
N ALA A 536 2.59 9.52 -42.37
CA ALA A 536 3.76 9.32 -41.51
C ALA A 536 4.76 10.44 -41.80
N ARG A 537 5.24 11.12 -40.77
CA ARG A 537 6.26 12.18 -40.87
C ARG A 537 7.45 11.84 -40.01
N LEU A 538 8.61 12.27 -40.47
CA LEU A 538 9.86 12.27 -39.72
C LEU A 538 10.08 13.69 -39.23
N ALA A 539 10.23 13.88 -37.93
CA ALA A 539 10.51 15.14 -37.27
C ALA A 539 11.90 15.12 -36.62
N ASP A 540 12.47 16.31 -36.43
CA ASP A 540 13.64 16.49 -35.56
C ASP A 540 13.23 16.51 -34.07
N PRO A 541 14.18 16.53 -33.13
CA PRO A 541 13.87 16.54 -31.69
C PRO A 541 13.08 17.78 -31.23
N ASP A 542 13.08 18.87 -32.01
CA ASP A 542 12.26 20.06 -31.73
C ASP A 542 10.82 19.91 -32.26
N GLY A 543 10.47 18.77 -32.87
CA GLY A 543 9.18 18.49 -33.49
C GLY A 543 8.99 19.16 -34.86
N ASP A 544 10.05 19.73 -35.44
CA ASP A 544 10.01 20.33 -36.77
C ASP A 544 10.07 19.23 -37.85
N GLU A 545 9.13 19.30 -38.80
CA GLU A 545 9.01 18.33 -39.90
C GLU A 545 10.28 18.31 -40.79
N ILE A 546 10.97 17.17 -40.84
CA ILE A 546 12.09 16.89 -41.75
C ILE A 546 11.56 16.36 -43.09
N ASN A 547 10.70 15.34 -43.02
CA ASN A 547 10.21 14.61 -44.19
C ASN A 547 8.80 14.07 -43.94
N THR A 548 7.99 13.92 -44.98
CA THR A 548 6.64 13.37 -44.87
C THR A 548 6.36 12.44 -46.03
N VAL A 549 5.85 11.26 -45.71
CA VAL A 549 5.45 10.25 -46.69
C VAL A 549 3.93 10.16 -46.72
N GLU A 550 3.33 10.91 -47.64
CA GLU A 550 1.87 10.93 -47.86
C GLU A 550 1.34 9.65 -48.55
N TYR A 551 2.19 8.90 -49.26
CA TYR A 551 1.76 7.94 -50.28
C TYR A 551 1.88 6.48 -49.79
N GLY A 552 0.84 5.94 -49.15
CA GLY A 552 0.80 4.50 -48.84
C GLY A 552 -0.17 4.06 -47.74
N ILE A 553 -0.46 4.94 -46.78
CA ILE A 553 -1.25 4.58 -45.59
C ILE A 553 -2.72 4.33 -45.96
N ASN A 554 -3.31 5.17 -46.82
CA ASN A 554 -4.66 5.12 -47.40
C ASN A 554 -5.14 3.78 -48.03
N ASP A 555 -4.23 2.84 -48.32
CA ASP A 555 -4.53 1.60 -49.05
C ASP A 555 -4.10 0.35 -48.26
N TRP A 556 -3.71 0.50 -46.98
CA TRP A 556 -3.03 -0.52 -46.17
C TRP A 556 -3.82 -1.00 -44.95
N SER A 557 -3.63 -2.27 -44.61
CA SER A 557 -4.04 -2.91 -43.35
C SER A 557 -2.80 -3.34 -42.55
N GLY A 558 -1.71 -2.56 -42.68
CA GLY A 558 -0.35 -2.91 -42.24
C GLY A 558 0.69 -2.83 -43.36
N GLY A 559 1.84 -2.20 -43.09
CA GLY A 559 2.97 -2.05 -44.02
C GLY A 559 4.14 -1.28 -43.42
N THR A 560 5.12 -0.95 -44.25
CA THR A 560 6.38 -0.34 -43.83
C THR A 560 6.60 0.98 -44.57
N VAL A 561 6.94 2.05 -43.85
CA VAL A 561 7.24 3.37 -44.38
C VAL A 561 8.73 3.64 -44.28
N ASP A 562 9.35 3.99 -45.41
CA ASP A 562 10.78 4.31 -45.46
C ASP A 562 10.98 5.84 -45.46
N PHE A 563 11.86 6.35 -44.60
CA PHE A 563 12.36 7.72 -44.61
C PHE A 563 13.86 7.75 -44.92
N GLU A 564 14.29 8.85 -45.53
CA GLU A 564 15.69 9.17 -45.77
C GLU A 564 16.07 10.37 -44.87
N TYR A 565 17.13 10.22 -44.05
CA TYR A 565 17.67 11.28 -43.19
C TYR A 565 19.13 11.60 -43.56
N GLU A 566 19.44 12.85 -43.92
CA GLU A 566 20.79 13.27 -44.31
C GLU A 566 21.61 13.72 -43.08
N THR A 567 22.75 13.08 -42.83
CA THR A 567 23.70 13.52 -41.77
C THR A 567 24.71 14.52 -42.32
N ASP A 568 24.44 15.82 -42.08
CA ASP A 568 25.21 16.93 -42.67
C ASP A 568 26.31 17.49 -41.74
N ASP A 569 26.36 17.08 -40.48
CA ASP A 569 27.31 17.55 -39.47
C ASP A 569 28.30 16.45 -38.99
N ASP A 570 29.03 16.76 -37.92
CA ASP A 570 30.04 15.89 -37.30
C ASP A 570 29.51 15.20 -36.03
N GLU A 571 28.21 15.33 -35.71
CA GLU A 571 27.59 14.72 -34.54
C GLU A 571 27.51 13.20 -34.72
N ILE A 572 27.80 12.45 -33.66
CA ILE A 572 27.92 10.99 -33.77
C ILE A 572 26.60 10.25 -33.57
N THR A 573 25.62 10.91 -32.98
CA THR A 573 24.28 10.41 -32.81
C THR A 573 23.29 11.51 -33.20
N HIS A 574 22.24 11.16 -33.93
CA HIS A 574 21.12 12.04 -34.23
C HIS A 574 19.83 11.37 -33.76
N ARG A 575 18.96 12.13 -33.09
CA ARG A 575 17.61 11.71 -32.74
C ARG A 575 16.61 12.23 -33.75
N VAL A 576 15.68 11.36 -34.13
CA VAL A 576 14.58 11.69 -35.03
C VAL A 576 13.34 10.95 -34.58
N THR A 577 12.18 11.57 -34.76
CA THR A 577 10.89 11.00 -34.33
C THR A 577 10.07 10.66 -35.55
N VAL A 578 9.56 9.44 -35.62
CA VAL A 578 8.54 9.08 -36.61
C VAL A 578 7.18 9.27 -35.96
N GLU A 579 6.34 10.07 -36.58
CA GLU A 579 5.00 10.39 -36.08
C GLU A 579 3.94 9.99 -37.10
N ILE A 580 2.83 9.45 -36.61
CA ILE A 580 1.60 9.20 -37.35
C ILE A 580 0.67 10.38 -37.14
N TYR A 581 0.48 11.17 -38.19
CA TYR A 581 -0.27 12.41 -38.14
C TYR A 581 -1.63 12.29 -38.83
N ASP A 582 -2.71 12.60 -38.10
CA ASP A 582 -4.04 12.73 -38.67
C ASP A 582 -4.22 14.13 -39.27
N GLU A 583 -4.15 14.25 -40.59
CA GLU A 583 -4.30 15.54 -41.28
C GLU A 583 -5.70 16.15 -41.13
N ALA A 584 -6.73 15.34 -40.87
CA ALA A 584 -8.11 15.81 -40.78
C ALA A 584 -8.37 16.52 -39.44
N ASN A 585 -7.80 15.99 -38.37
CA ASN A 585 -7.96 16.51 -37.01
C ASN A 585 -6.77 17.38 -36.55
N GLY A 586 -5.62 17.25 -37.22
CA GLY A 586 -4.41 18.04 -36.94
C GLY A 586 -3.67 17.61 -35.69
N VAL A 587 -3.75 16.32 -35.34
CA VAL A 587 -3.17 15.72 -34.13
C VAL A 587 -2.19 14.59 -34.50
N VAL A 588 -1.16 14.40 -33.68
CA VAL A 588 -0.32 13.20 -33.72
C VAL A 588 -1.09 12.10 -33.00
N ASP A 589 -1.27 10.97 -33.67
CA ASP A 589 -2.00 9.82 -33.13
C ASP A 589 -1.06 8.81 -32.46
N ASP A 590 0.17 8.69 -32.96
CA ASP A 590 1.22 7.83 -32.39
C ASP A 590 2.61 8.33 -32.82
N GLU A 591 3.63 8.11 -32.01
CA GLU A 591 5.01 8.51 -32.31
C GLU A 591 6.05 7.56 -31.71
N MET A 592 7.20 7.45 -32.36
CA MET A 592 8.31 6.62 -31.89
C MET A 592 9.64 7.24 -32.30
N GLU A 593 10.53 7.42 -31.32
CA GLU A 593 11.89 7.91 -31.56
C GLU A 593 12.78 6.85 -32.20
N ALA A 594 13.78 7.32 -32.96
CA ALA A 594 14.81 6.49 -33.55
C ALA A 594 16.18 7.18 -33.44
N VAL A 595 17.20 6.37 -33.15
CA VAL A 595 18.57 6.84 -32.90
C VAL A 595 19.45 6.50 -34.10
N VAL A 596 19.82 7.51 -34.88
CA VAL A 596 20.72 7.38 -36.04
C VAL A 596 22.16 7.51 -35.57
N VAL A 597 22.94 6.44 -35.74
CA VAL A 597 24.33 6.39 -35.27
C VAL A 597 25.33 6.52 -36.42
N LEU A 598 26.31 7.40 -36.25
CA LEU A 598 27.41 7.62 -37.19
C LEU A 598 28.60 6.69 -36.92
N GLU A 599 29.01 5.89 -37.91
CA GLU A 599 30.24 5.09 -37.83
C GLU A 599 31.48 5.98 -37.96
N ARG A 600 32.05 6.39 -36.82
CA ARG A 600 33.31 7.15 -36.73
C ARG A 600 34.19 6.61 -35.59
N ASP A 601 35.51 6.74 -35.74
CA ASP A 601 36.46 6.49 -34.64
C ASP A 601 36.43 7.65 -33.62
N GLY A 602 36.88 7.37 -32.40
CA GLY A 602 36.88 8.34 -31.29
C GLY A 602 37.68 9.62 -31.56
N PRO A 603 37.49 10.67 -30.75
CA PRO A 603 38.11 11.97 -30.96
C PRO A 603 39.64 11.91 -30.89
N VAL A 604 40.29 12.82 -31.62
CA VAL A 604 41.70 13.12 -31.41
C VAL A 604 41.78 14.19 -30.32
N CYS A 605 42.01 13.80 -29.06
CA CYS A 605 41.93 14.72 -27.91
C CYS A 605 42.79 15.98 -27.99
N SER A 606 43.91 15.95 -28.73
CA SER A 606 44.70 17.17 -28.97
C SER A 606 43.99 18.25 -29.82
N GLU A 607 42.87 17.90 -30.45
CA GLU A 607 42.01 18.78 -31.26
C GLU A 607 40.73 19.19 -30.53
N VAL A 608 40.41 18.55 -29.39
CA VAL A 608 39.30 18.89 -28.51
C VAL A 608 39.70 20.08 -27.62
N SER A 609 38.74 20.96 -27.32
CA SER A 609 38.95 22.11 -26.45
C SER A 609 37.75 22.35 -25.58
N TYR A 610 37.99 22.55 -24.29
CA TYR A 610 36.94 22.87 -23.32
C TYR A 610 36.75 24.38 -23.17
N GLU A 611 35.52 24.80 -22.85
CA GLU A 611 35.29 26.05 -22.15
C GLU A 611 35.65 25.89 -20.66
N GLY A 612 36.07 26.98 -20.00
CA GLY A 612 36.60 26.94 -18.63
C GLY A 612 38.11 26.70 -18.54
N SER A 613 38.64 26.58 -17.32
CA SER A 613 40.08 26.41 -17.07
C SER A 613 40.44 25.15 -16.27
N GLY A 614 39.46 24.29 -15.99
CA GLY A 614 39.65 23.04 -15.26
C GLY A 614 39.99 23.23 -13.80
N THR A 615 39.68 24.40 -13.23
CA THR A 615 39.89 24.70 -11.81
C THR A 615 38.58 24.58 -11.04
N SER A 616 38.62 24.37 -9.72
CA SER A 616 37.39 24.25 -8.92
C SER A 616 36.46 25.48 -8.98
N ASP A 617 36.96 26.68 -9.32
CA ASP A 617 36.14 27.89 -9.46
C ASP A 617 35.66 28.11 -10.92
N ASP A 618 36.16 27.32 -11.86
CA ASP A 618 35.99 27.46 -13.32
C ASP A 618 36.30 26.09 -13.96
N PRO A 619 35.42 25.09 -13.76
CA PRO A 619 35.59 23.73 -14.27
C PRO A 619 35.59 23.73 -15.80
N TYR A 620 36.00 22.63 -16.41
CA TYR A 620 35.83 22.41 -17.83
C TYR A 620 34.39 22.00 -18.13
N ASN A 621 33.73 22.71 -19.02
CA ASN A 621 32.39 22.36 -19.47
C ASN A 621 32.48 21.19 -20.45
N VAL A 622 31.65 20.16 -20.23
CA VAL A 622 31.52 18.99 -21.10
C VAL A 622 30.11 19.01 -21.68
N SER A 623 30.01 19.19 -22.99
CA SER A 623 28.75 19.35 -23.74
C SER A 623 28.50 18.24 -24.75
N ASN A 624 29.47 17.34 -24.92
CA ASN A 624 29.39 16.25 -25.89
C ASN A 624 30.33 15.09 -25.51
N ILE A 625 30.11 13.95 -26.15
CA ILE A 625 30.83 12.70 -25.93
C ILE A 625 32.32 12.77 -26.29
N ASP A 626 32.71 13.60 -27.27
CA ASP A 626 34.11 13.80 -27.65
C ASP A 626 34.90 14.49 -26.52
N GLU A 627 34.30 15.51 -25.90
CA GLU A 627 34.82 16.19 -24.71
C GLU A 627 34.88 15.25 -23.51
N LEU A 628 33.87 14.41 -23.30
CA LEU A 628 33.86 13.43 -22.21
C LEU A 628 35.02 12.43 -22.34
N GLN A 629 35.26 11.90 -23.54
CA GLN A 629 36.34 10.94 -23.80
C GLN A 629 37.72 11.50 -23.50
N CYS A 630 37.91 12.80 -23.72
CA CYS A 630 39.19 13.47 -23.64
C CYS A 630 39.58 13.97 -22.25
N ILE A 631 38.74 13.71 -21.23
CA ILE A 631 39.07 13.93 -19.81
C ILE A 631 40.38 13.23 -19.41
N ASN A 632 40.71 12.11 -20.07
CA ASN A 632 41.97 11.38 -19.88
C ASN A 632 43.24 12.24 -20.11
N ASP A 633 43.16 13.39 -20.80
CA ASP A 633 44.29 14.30 -20.98
C ASP A 633 44.64 15.11 -19.71
N ASP A 634 43.68 15.34 -18.80
CA ASP A 634 43.92 15.99 -17.49
C ASP A 634 43.02 15.43 -16.38
N LEU A 635 43.42 14.26 -15.85
CA LEU A 635 42.71 13.53 -14.78
C LEU A 635 42.65 14.24 -13.41
N TYR A 636 43.26 15.42 -13.27
CA TYR A 636 43.29 16.22 -12.03
C TYR A 636 42.44 17.49 -12.10
N ALA A 637 41.86 17.79 -13.27
CA ALA A 637 41.02 18.95 -13.46
C ALA A 637 39.61 18.74 -12.89
N HIS A 638 38.84 19.82 -12.89
CA HIS A 638 37.44 19.83 -12.50
C HIS A 638 36.57 19.92 -13.75
N TYR A 639 35.51 19.12 -13.83
CA TYR A 639 34.62 19.00 -14.98
C TYR A 639 33.16 19.12 -14.54
N GLU A 640 32.33 19.69 -15.39
CA GLU A 640 30.88 19.82 -15.20
C GLU A 640 30.18 19.54 -16.53
N LEU A 641 29.15 18.69 -16.54
CA LEU A 641 28.27 18.56 -17.70
C LEU A 641 27.39 19.80 -17.81
N VAL A 642 27.24 20.30 -19.03
CA VAL A 642 26.39 21.47 -19.32
C VAL A 642 25.19 21.14 -20.20
N ASP A 643 25.24 19.98 -20.85
CA ASP A 643 24.22 19.40 -21.73
C ASP A 643 24.23 17.88 -21.56
N ASP A 644 23.12 17.22 -21.92
CA ASP A 644 23.05 15.76 -22.03
C ASP A 644 24.05 15.23 -23.08
N ILE A 645 24.47 13.98 -22.91
CA ILE A 645 25.43 13.33 -23.79
C ILE A 645 24.84 12.07 -24.37
N ASP A 646 24.56 12.10 -25.67
CA ASP A 646 24.28 10.91 -26.43
C ASP A 646 25.58 10.16 -26.78
N ALA A 647 25.71 8.94 -26.29
CA ALA A 647 26.90 8.10 -26.40
C ALA A 647 26.70 6.86 -27.28
N HIS A 648 25.56 6.68 -27.95
CA HIS A 648 25.26 5.49 -28.77
C HIS A 648 26.37 5.21 -29.82
N GLY A 649 26.94 6.25 -30.43
CA GLY A 649 28.04 6.12 -31.39
C GLY A 649 29.38 5.62 -30.83
N THR A 650 29.52 5.48 -29.51
CA THR A 650 30.75 4.98 -28.90
C THR A 650 31.07 3.54 -29.28
N GLU A 651 30.09 2.73 -29.72
CA GLU A 651 30.31 1.34 -30.14
C GLU A 651 31.36 1.18 -31.27
N PHE A 652 31.54 2.20 -32.11
CA PHE A 652 32.51 2.19 -33.21
C PHE A 652 33.90 2.68 -32.81
N TRP A 653 34.06 3.22 -31.60
CA TRP A 653 35.28 3.86 -31.17
C TRP A 653 36.37 2.85 -30.83
N ASN A 654 37.62 3.30 -30.90
CA ASN A 654 38.80 2.54 -30.46
C ASN A 654 38.94 1.18 -31.16
N GLY A 655 38.45 1.08 -32.39
CA GLY A 655 38.44 -0.15 -33.17
C GLY A 655 37.32 -1.14 -32.80
N GLY A 656 36.19 -0.61 -32.31
CA GLY A 656 35.03 -1.39 -31.88
C GLY A 656 35.09 -1.82 -30.41
N ALA A 657 35.99 -1.24 -29.62
CA ALA A 657 36.13 -1.54 -28.18
C ALA A 657 35.27 -0.61 -27.31
N GLY A 658 34.49 0.28 -27.91
CA GLY A 658 33.70 1.26 -27.20
C GLY A 658 34.51 2.45 -26.69
N PHE A 659 33.89 3.20 -25.79
CA PHE A 659 34.51 4.28 -25.03
C PHE A 659 35.75 3.78 -24.25
N GLU A 660 36.76 4.63 -24.14
CA GLU A 660 38.01 4.35 -23.41
C GLU A 660 37.84 4.85 -21.96
N PRO A 661 37.80 3.96 -20.93
CA PRO A 661 37.50 4.35 -19.56
C PRO A 661 38.36 5.51 -19.06
N ILE A 662 37.77 6.43 -18.29
CA ILE A 662 38.48 7.58 -17.70
C ILE A 662 39.31 7.08 -16.51
N GLY A 663 40.63 7.28 -16.56
CA GLY A 663 41.52 6.93 -15.46
C GLY A 663 41.68 5.42 -15.26
N GLN A 664 42.40 4.74 -16.16
CA GLN A 664 42.44 3.26 -16.24
C GLN A 664 43.38 2.56 -15.28
N ASP A 665 44.26 3.29 -14.61
CA ASP A 665 45.25 2.66 -13.74
C ASP A 665 44.65 2.43 -12.34
N GLY A 666 43.88 1.35 -12.19
CA GLY A 666 43.41 0.87 -10.87
C GLY A 666 44.46 0.05 -10.11
N ASN A 667 44.17 -0.26 -8.84
CA ASN A 667 44.99 -1.11 -7.98
C ASN A 667 44.29 -2.44 -7.66
N ALA A 668 44.56 -3.47 -8.46
CA ALA A 668 43.95 -4.80 -8.33
C ALA A 668 44.29 -5.51 -7.00
N TYR A 669 45.32 -5.05 -6.29
CA TYR A 669 45.78 -5.64 -5.03
C TYR A 669 46.02 -4.55 -3.98
N ALA A 670 45.04 -3.65 -3.82
CA ALA A 670 45.04 -2.68 -2.72
C ALA A 670 45.34 -3.40 -1.40
N SER A 671 46.41 -2.99 -0.72
CA SER A 671 46.84 -3.61 0.53
C SER A 671 47.54 -2.60 1.41
N GLN A 672 47.47 -2.82 2.73
CA GLN A 672 48.09 -1.96 3.75
C GLN A 672 49.60 -1.73 3.55
N TRP A 673 50.27 -2.48 2.67
CA TRP A 673 51.73 -2.49 2.50
C TRP A 673 52.23 -2.12 1.10
N LEU A 674 51.35 -2.08 0.08
CA LEU A 674 51.68 -1.67 -1.28
C LEU A 674 50.98 -0.34 -1.57
N GLN A 675 51.67 0.74 -1.17
CA GLN A 675 51.33 2.09 -1.59
C GLN A 675 51.72 2.26 -3.05
N GLY A 676 50.73 2.63 -3.86
CA GLY A 676 50.98 3.30 -5.12
C GLY A 676 49.75 4.14 -5.41
N SER A 677 49.86 5.46 -5.29
CA SER A 677 49.05 6.33 -6.14
C SER A 677 49.29 5.84 -7.56
N SER A 678 48.27 5.26 -8.18
CA SER A 678 48.33 4.95 -9.59
C SER A 678 48.39 6.28 -10.34
N SER A 679 49.50 6.53 -11.03
CA SER A 679 49.63 7.69 -11.89
C SER A 679 48.82 7.42 -13.15
N GLY A 680 47.52 7.66 -13.10
CA GLY A 680 46.58 7.31 -14.19
C GLY A 680 45.17 6.95 -13.72
N SER A 681 44.81 7.15 -12.45
CA SER A 681 43.42 7.19 -11.98
C SER A 681 42.88 8.61 -12.02
N PHE A 682 41.55 8.74 -12.10
CA PHE A 682 40.88 10.04 -11.99
C PHE A 682 40.97 10.55 -10.54
N ASP A 683 41.43 11.78 -10.36
CA ASP A 683 41.66 12.41 -9.04
C ASP A 683 41.12 13.86 -8.99
N GLY A 684 40.34 14.23 -10.00
CA GLY A 684 39.65 15.50 -10.15
C GLY A 684 38.23 15.49 -9.56
N THR A 685 37.40 16.45 -10.00
CA THR A 685 35.95 16.42 -9.75
C THR A 685 35.19 16.32 -11.07
N PHE A 686 34.11 15.56 -11.07
CA PHE A 686 33.19 15.46 -12.18
C PHE A 686 31.77 15.64 -11.63
N ASP A 687 31.12 16.71 -12.04
CA ASP A 687 29.73 17.01 -11.70
C ASP A 687 28.86 16.78 -12.94
N GLY A 688 27.95 15.81 -12.87
CA GLY A 688 27.00 15.55 -13.95
C GLY A 688 25.90 16.61 -14.03
N ASN A 689 25.72 17.44 -12.99
CA ASN A 689 24.81 18.58 -12.96
C ASN A 689 23.37 18.23 -13.39
N GLY A 690 22.95 16.99 -13.13
CA GLY A 690 21.62 16.45 -13.49
C GLY A 690 21.45 15.99 -14.95
N ASN A 691 22.44 16.21 -15.82
CA ASN A 691 22.38 15.83 -17.24
C ASN A 691 22.53 14.31 -17.40
N LEU A 692 21.87 13.78 -18.42
CA LEU A 692 21.88 12.38 -18.79
C LEU A 692 23.06 12.03 -19.70
N ILE A 693 23.68 10.88 -19.49
CA ILE A 693 24.57 10.24 -20.46
C ILE A 693 23.90 8.92 -20.87
N GLU A 694 23.49 8.82 -22.14
CA GLU A 694 22.69 7.69 -22.64
C GLU A 694 23.42 6.90 -23.73
N GLY A 695 23.24 5.58 -23.77
CA GLY A 695 23.76 4.73 -24.85
C GLY A 695 25.26 4.46 -24.76
N LEU A 696 25.86 4.58 -23.58
CA LEU A 696 27.30 4.41 -23.41
C LEU A 696 27.72 2.95 -23.63
N TYR A 697 28.55 2.70 -24.65
CA TYR A 697 29.06 1.37 -24.99
C TYR A 697 30.55 1.21 -24.65
N ILE A 698 30.91 0.14 -23.92
CA ILE A 698 32.29 -0.24 -23.60
C ILE A 698 32.44 -1.78 -23.70
N ASP A 699 33.15 -2.29 -24.71
CA ASP A 699 33.41 -3.74 -24.88
C ASP A 699 34.91 -4.08 -24.77
N ARG A 700 35.33 -4.41 -23.55
CA ARG A 700 36.74 -4.61 -23.17
C ARG A 700 36.94 -5.87 -22.31
N PRO A 701 36.57 -7.07 -22.79
CA PRO A 701 36.51 -8.31 -22.00
C PRO A 701 37.88 -8.78 -21.47
N ASP A 702 38.97 -8.32 -22.09
CA ASP A 702 40.34 -8.65 -21.69
C ASP A 702 40.96 -7.62 -20.72
N GLU A 703 40.26 -6.52 -20.39
CA GLU A 703 40.75 -5.39 -19.61
C GLU A 703 40.07 -5.27 -18.24
N ARG A 704 40.83 -4.83 -17.23
CA ARG A 704 40.31 -4.57 -15.89
C ARG A 704 40.02 -3.09 -15.73
N PHE A 705 39.21 -2.74 -14.73
CA PHE A 705 38.86 -1.34 -14.42
C PHE A 705 38.06 -0.72 -15.56
N VAL A 706 36.83 -1.21 -15.73
CA VAL A 706 35.96 -0.86 -16.85
C VAL A 706 34.68 -0.22 -16.31
N GLY A 707 34.28 0.88 -16.95
CA GLY A 707 33.20 1.78 -16.57
C GLY A 707 33.45 3.14 -17.22
N LEU A 708 32.53 4.09 -17.09
CA LEU A 708 32.78 5.48 -17.52
C LEU A 708 34.11 5.98 -16.93
N PHE A 709 34.30 5.74 -15.62
CA PHE A 709 35.58 5.84 -14.95
C PHE A 709 36.14 4.44 -14.70
N GLY A 710 37.34 4.15 -15.23
CA GLY A 710 37.99 2.88 -14.95
C GLY A 710 38.36 2.75 -13.48
N ALA A 711 39.08 3.74 -12.95
CA ALA A 711 39.47 3.81 -11.56
C ALA A 711 39.63 5.25 -11.07
N THR A 712 39.18 5.49 -9.84
CA THR A 712 39.42 6.76 -9.15
C THR A 712 40.54 6.63 -8.10
N GLY A 713 41.13 7.77 -7.76
CA GLY A 713 42.30 7.87 -6.89
C GLY A 713 42.04 7.47 -5.43
N HIS A 714 43.10 7.48 -4.63
CA HIS A 714 43.03 7.38 -3.15
C HIS A 714 42.48 6.07 -2.55
N THR A 715 42.73 4.94 -3.21
CA THR A 715 42.37 3.58 -2.75
C THR A 715 43.21 3.03 -1.58
N THR A 716 43.63 3.90 -0.64
CA THR A 716 44.49 3.53 0.50
C THR A 716 43.97 4.09 1.82
N ASN A 717 44.14 3.33 2.90
CA ASN A 717 43.69 3.70 4.25
C ASN A 717 44.61 4.70 5.00
N ILE A 718 45.37 5.50 4.25
CA ILE A 718 46.29 6.50 4.83
C ILE A 718 45.54 7.78 5.16
N ASP A 719 44.62 8.15 4.28
CA ASP A 719 43.76 9.33 4.40
C ASP A 719 42.40 8.92 5.00
N PRO A 720 41.54 9.87 5.39
CA PRO A 720 40.16 9.56 5.74
C PRO A 720 39.39 8.92 4.57
N VAL A 721 38.36 8.11 4.89
CA VAL A 721 37.40 7.59 3.90
C VAL A 721 36.85 8.75 3.07
N GLY A 722 36.70 8.54 1.76
CA GLY A 722 36.21 9.57 0.84
C GLY A 722 37.22 10.66 0.47
N SER A 723 38.50 10.53 0.86
CA SER A 723 39.56 11.41 0.35
C SER A 723 39.85 11.08 -1.11
N GLY A 724 39.98 12.09 -1.98
CA GLY A 724 40.35 11.91 -3.39
C GLY A 724 39.38 12.61 -4.33
N SER A 725 39.07 11.96 -5.44
CA SER A 725 38.10 12.45 -6.43
C SER A 725 36.69 12.60 -5.86
N THR A 726 35.89 13.43 -6.51
CA THR A 726 34.44 13.50 -6.30
C THR A 726 33.75 13.33 -7.64
N ILE A 727 32.87 12.33 -7.73
CA ILE A 727 31.97 12.13 -8.87
C ILE A 727 30.56 12.33 -8.30
N GLU A 728 29.82 13.30 -8.83
CA GLU A 728 28.50 13.67 -8.31
C GLU A 728 27.50 13.94 -9.43
N ASN A 729 26.20 13.74 -9.16
CA ASN A 729 25.07 14.09 -10.05
C ASN A 729 25.11 13.42 -11.43
N VAL A 730 25.62 12.19 -11.52
CA VAL A 730 25.76 11.49 -12.80
C VAL A 730 24.59 10.53 -13.03
N ARG A 731 23.87 10.74 -14.13
CA ARG A 731 22.79 9.85 -14.60
C ARG A 731 23.27 9.11 -15.85
N LEU A 732 23.27 7.78 -15.79
CA LEU A 732 23.58 6.91 -16.90
C LEU A 732 22.34 6.11 -17.30
N ALA A 733 21.94 6.17 -18.57
CA ALA A 733 20.88 5.35 -19.15
C ALA A 733 21.39 4.52 -20.33
N ASP A 734 20.72 3.40 -20.59
CA ASP A 734 21.03 2.44 -21.65
C ASP A 734 22.55 2.15 -21.83
N VAL A 735 23.25 1.86 -20.73
CA VAL A 735 24.68 1.52 -20.83
C VAL A 735 24.88 0.05 -21.18
N ASP A 736 25.89 -0.26 -21.99
CA ASP A 736 26.39 -1.63 -22.19
C ASP A 736 27.90 -1.68 -21.91
N VAL A 737 28.24 -2.19 -20.72
CA VAL A 737 29.62 -2.21 -20.21
C VAL A 737 30.08 -3.64 -19.99
N HIS A 738 31.01 -4.10 -20.81
CA HIS A 738 31.65 -5.43 -20.72
C HIS A 738 33.15 -5.31 -20.41
N GLY A 739 33.59 -5.93 -19.31
CA GLY A 739 34.99 -5.94 -18.89
C GLY A 739 35.50 -7.30 -18.40
N GLN A 740 36.76 -7.37 -17.99
CA GLN A 740 37.33 -8.57 -17.37
C GLN A 740 36.96 -8.69 -15.88
N GLN A 741 37.28 -7.65 -15.10
CA GLN A 741 37.22 -7.63 -13.63
C GLN A 741 37.31 -6.17 -13.14
N HIS A 742 36.65 -5.84 -12.02
CA HIS A 742 36.46 -4.45 -11.55
C HIS A 742 35.64 -3.67 -12.58
N VAL A 743 34.40 -4.11 -12.77
CA VAL A 743 33.49 -3.55 -13.77
C VAL A 743 32.30 -2.92 -13.05
N GLY A 744 32.00 -1.66 -13.39
CA GLY A 744 30.77 -0.98 -12.98
C GLY A 744 30.39 0.04 -14.03
N ALA A 745 29.11 0.35 -14.19
CA ALA A 745 28.67 1.31 -15.19
C ALA A 745 29.38 2.66 -15.02
N LEU A 746 29.36 3.20 -13.80
CA LEU A 746 29.98 4.48 -13.49
C LEU A 746 31.46 4.33 -13.14
N VAL A 747 31.80 3.44 -12.19
CA VAL A 747 33.19 3.29 -11.73
C VAL A 747 33.61 1.82 -11.62
N GLY A 748 34.66 1.42 -12.34
CA GLY A 748 35.24 0.08 -12.22
C GLY A 748 35.85 -0.16 -10.82
N GLN A 749 36.73 0.73 -10.35
CA GLN A 749 37.25 0.75 -8.98
C GLN A 749 37.15 2.15 -8.36
N ALA A 750 36.35 2.29 -7.31
CA ALA A 750 36.15 3.56 -6.62
C ALA A 750 37.09 3.72 -5.41
N GLY A 751 37.83 4.82 -5.39
CA GLY A 751 38.20 5.57 -4.19
C GLY A 751 37.58 6.98 -4.22
N GLY A 752 37.81 7.81 -3.20
CA GLY A 752 37.15 9.12 -3.11
C GLY A 752 35.65 9.00 -2.85
N LYS A 753 34.86 9.91 -3.42
CA LYS A 753 33.39 9.98 -3.25
C LYS A 753 32.64 9.74 -4.55
N VAL A 754 31.54 9.01 -4.46
CA VAL A 754 30.47 8.95 -5.47
C VAL A 754 29.19 9.41 -4.78
N ILE A 755 28.48 10.37 -5.37
CA ILE A 755 27.37 11.12 -4.76
C ILE A 755 26.22 11.24 -5.78
N GLN A 756 24.96 11.03 -5.37
CA GLN A 756 23.75 11.32 -6.15
C GLN A 756 23.89 10.84 -7.59
N SER A 757 24.10 9.54 -7.76
CA SER A 757 24.46 8.97 -9.04
C SER A 757 23.69 7.68 -9.30
N ARG A 758 23.29 7.52 -10.56
CA ARG A 758 22.41 6.46 -11.06
C ARG A 758 23.02 5.79 -12.27
N SER A 759 22.79 4.49 -12.39
CA SER A 759 23.06 3.76 -13.63
C SER A 759 21.93 2.82 -14.00
N GLU A 760 21.57 2.81 -15.28
CA GLU A 760 20.66 1.85 -15.90
C GLU A 760 21.32 1.22 -17.12
N GLY A 761 21.21 -0.10 -17.23
CA GLY A 761 21.64 -0.85 -18.40
C GLY A 761 22.27 -2.20 -18.07
N ARG A 762 23.13 -2.69 -18.96
CA ARG A 762 23.84 -3.97 -18.87
C ARG A 762 25.28 -3.77 -18.42
N VAL A 763 25.67 -4.47 -17.34
CA VAL A 763 27.06 -4.52 -16.87
C VAL A 763 27.53 -5.97 -16.77
N GLU A 764 28.51 -6.35 -17.58
CA GLU A 764 29.02 -7.71 -17.69
C GLU A 764 30.52 -7.79 -17.38
N ALA A 765 30.92 -8.82 -16.62
CA ALA A 765 32.31 -9.14 -16.37
C ALA A 765 32.64 -10.61 -16.62
N GLU A 766 33.76 -10.87 -17.29
CA GLU A 766 34.29 -12.23 -17.52
C GLU A 766 34.65 -12.97 -16.22
N GLU A 767 34.93 -12.23 -15.15
CA GLU A 767 35.22 -12.72 -13.80
C GLU A 767 34.45 -11.92 -12.74
N GLN A 768 34.33 -12.43 -11.53
CA GLN A 768 33.72 -11.70 -10.40
C GLN A 768 34.51 -10.42 -10.04
N LEU A 769 33.84 -9.51 -9.31
CA LEU A 769 34.08 -8.07 -9.12
C LEU A 769 33.37 -7.22 -10.17
N VAL A 770 32.05 -7.33 -10.15
CA VAL A 770 31.14 -6.52 -10.97
C VAL A 770 30.01 -5.96 -10.10
N GLY A 771 29.69 -4.68 -10.30
CA GLY A 771 28.56 -4.00 -9.68
C GLY A 771 27.78 -3.21 -10.73
N GLY A 772 26.48 -2.98 -10.56
CA GLY A 772 25.70 -2.16 -11.49
C GLY A 772 26.28 -0.75 -11.60
N LEU A 773 26.54 -0.09 -10.47
CA LEU A 773 27.13 1.26 -10.45
C LEU A 773 28.65 1.22 -10.23
N VAL A 774 29.11 0.49 -9.21
CA VAL A 774 30.52 0.43 -8.80
C VAL A 774 31.02 -1.00 -8.71
N GLY A 775 32.09 -1.33 -9.45
CA GLY A 775 32.67 -2.67 -9.44
C GLY A 775 33.35 -3.04 -8.12
N ASP A 776 34.25 -2.18 -7.64
CA ASP A 776 35.04 -2.41 -6.42
C ASP A 776 35.28 -1.11 -5.66
N GLY A 777 34.59 -0.92 -4.53
CA GLY A 777 34.81 0.19 -3.61
C GLY A 777 36.00 -0.10 -2.68
N VAL A 778 37.02 0.75 -2.71
CA VAL A 778 38.28 0.58 -1.97
C VAL A 778 38.59 1.85 -1.17
N HIS A 779 38.14 1.90 0.09
CA HIS A 779 38.25 3.10 0.94
C HIS A 779 37.44 4.30 0.40
N ALA A 780 36.35 4.01 -0.31
CA ALA A 780 35.46 4.99 -0.90
C ALA A 780 34.33 5.40 0.07
N SER A 781 33.80 6.60 -0.14
CA SER A 781 32.53 7.06 0.42
C SER A 781 31.47 6.84 -0.64
N LEU A 782 30.69 5.78 -0.45
CA LEU A 782 29.55 5.36 -1.29
C LEU A 782 28.26 5.43 -0.45
N ASP A 783 28.22 6.37 0.49
CA ASP A 783 27.16 6.63 1.47
C ASP A 783 26.23 7.77 1.05
N ASN A 784 26.05 8.00 -0.26
CA ASN A 784 25.56 9.27 -0.80
C ASN A 784 24.54 9.08 -1.95
N GLU A 785 23.38 8.49 -1.68
CA GLU A 785 22.20 8.47 -2.58
C GLU A 785 22.48 7.80 -3.94
N LEU A 786 22.86 6.52 -3.91
CA LEU A 786 23.29 5.76 -5.09
C LEU A 786 22.21 4.81 -5.59
N VAL A 787 22.04 4.73 -6.92
CA VAL A 787 20.99 3.92 -7.55
C VAL A 787 21.54 3.08 -8.70
N ALA A 788 21.02 1.86 -8.85
CA ALA A 788 21.29 1.04 -10.03
C ALA A 788 20.10 0.19 -10.46
N GLU A 789 19.88 0.13 -11.78
CA GLU A 789 18.84 -0.63 -12.48
C GLU A 789 19.42 -1.42 -13.66
N GLY A 790 18.68 -2.43 -14.16
CA GLY A 790 19.07 -3.20 -15.34
C GLY A 790 19.64 -4.59 -15.03
N THR A 791 20.74 -4.99 -15.67
CA THR A 791 21.28 -6.36 -15.58
C THR A 791 22.76 -6.37 -15.26
N VAL A 792 23.14 -7.08 -14.19
CA VAL A 792 24.53 -7.32 -13.81
C VAL A 792 24.90 -8.78 -14.01
N ILE A 793 25.95 -9.06 -14.77
CA ILE A 793 26.42 -10.43 -15.05
C ILE A 793 27.87 -10.59 -14.62
N GLY A 794 28.13 -11.50 -13.68
CA GLY A 794 29.47 -11.81 -13.22
C GLY A 794 29.88 -13.25 -13.56
N GLY A 795 31.04 -13.39 -14.18
CA GLY A 795 31.66 -14.66 -14.53
C GLY A 795 32.16 -15.50 -13.33
N PRO A 796 32.89 -16.59 -13.57
CA PRO A 796 33.48 -17.40 -12.50
C PRO A 796 34.61 -16.67 -11.76
N ASN A 797 34.76 -16.93 -10.46
CA ASN A 797 35.91 -16.45 -9.69
C ASN A 797 37.18 -17.25 -10.06
N ARG A 798 38.07 -16.64 -10.85
CA ARG A 798 39.36 -17.23 -11.22
C ARG A 798 40.54 -16.74 -10.36
N ASP A 799 40.36 -15.64 -9.60
CA ASP A 799 41.35 -15.08 -8.69
C ASP A 799 41.04 -15.46 -7.23
N GLY A 800 41.43 -16.68 -6.85
CA GLY A 800 41.16 -17.27 -5.52
C GLY A 800 41.85 -16.60 -4.32
N MET A 801 42.33 -15.35 -4.45
CA MET A 801 42.86 -14.57 -3.34
C MET A 801 42.04 -13.32 -3.01
N ASN A 802 41.30 -12.70 -3.95
CA ASN A 802 40.54 -11.45 -3.75
C ASN A 802 39.60 -11.12 -4.95
N GLY A 803 39.01 -12.09 -5.65
CA GLY A 803 38.16 -11.84 -6.83
C GLY A 803 36.69 -12.18 -6.59
N GLU A 804 36.08 -11.70 -5.51
CA GLU A 804 34.74 -12.13 -5.06
C GLU A 804 33.78 -10.95 -5.06
N GLY A 805 32.58 -11.14 -5.64
CA GLY A 805 31.48 -10.17 -5.56
C GLY A 805 30.79 -9.91 -6.90
N ILE A 806 29.47 -10.10 -6.91
CA ILE A 806 28.57 -9.69 -7.99
C ILE A 806 27.42 -8.95 -7.31
N GLY A 807 27.35 -7.63 -7.45
CA GLY A 807 26.38 -6.79 -6.73
C GLY A 807 25.46 -6.04 -7.68
N GLY A 808 24.19 -5.86 -7.32
CA GLY A 808 23.31 -4.97 -8.09
C GLY A 808 23.79 -3.51 -8.04
N LEU A 809 24.24 -3.03 -6.88
CA LEU A 809 24.78 -1.66 -6.72
C LEU A 809 26.32 -1.67 -6.71
N VAL A 810 26.90 -2.41 -5.76
CA VAL A 810 28.35 -2.49 -5.55
C VAL A 810 28.83 -3.93 -5.60
N GLY A 811 29.77 -4.23 -6.50
CA GLY A 811 30.31 -5.59 -6.62
C GLY A 811 31.02 -6.03 -5.35
N ARG A 812 31.90 -5.17 -4.83
CA ARG A 812 32.58 -5.41 -3.56
C ARG A 812 32.86 -4.13 -2.79
N SER A 813 32.63 -4.16 -1.48
CA SER A 813 33.02 -3.07 -0.56
C SER A 813 34.24 -3.48 0.28
N THR A 814 35.38 -2.77 0.16
CA THR A 814 36.63 -3.05 0.86
C THR A 814 37.31 -1.84 1.50
N PHE A 815 38.11 -2.08 2.55
CA PHE A 815 38.93 -1.03 3.23
C PHE A 815 38.14 0.13 3.86
N GLN A 816 37.17 -0.14 4.75
CA GLN A 816 36.34 0.91 5.37
C GLN A 816 35.53 1.71 4.34
N THR A 817 35.20 1.09 3.20
CA THR A 817 34.23 1.69 2.29
C THR A 817 32.89 1.77 3.00
N GLU A 818 32.35 2.97 3.06
CA GLU A 818 31.04 3.27 3.63
C GLU A 818 30.02 3.11 2.50
N VAL A 819 29.02 2.24 2.69
CA VAL A 819 27.95 2.01 1.71
C VAL A 819 26.62 2.12 2.44
N SER A 820 25.91 3.20 2.18
CA SER A 820 24.62 3.53 2.78
C SER A 820 23.90 4.51 1.88
N VAL A 821 22.61 4.74 2.08
CA VAL A 821 21.82 5.66 1.26
C VAL A 821 21.82 5.25 -0.21
N GLY A 822 21.00 4.25 -0.57
CA GLY A 822 20.91 3.78 -1.95
C GLY A 822 19.94 2.62 -2.15
N TYR A 823 19.53 2.37 -3.40
CA TYR A 823 18.63 1.26 -3.70
C TYR A 823 18.90 0.60 -5.05
N THR A 824 18.32 -0.60 -5.23
CA THR A 824 18.28 -1.29 -6.52
C THR A 824 16.86 -1.78 -6.82
N GLN A 825 16.35 -1.35 -7.97
CA GLN A 825 15.05 -1.73 -8.53
C GLN A 825 15.19 -2.20 -9.97
N ASN A 826 14.18 -2.90 -10.49
CA ASN A 826 14.16 -3.43 -11.86
C ASN A 826 15.47 -4.13 -12.29
N MET A 827 16.14 -4.76 -11.33
CA MET A 827 17.50 -5.24 -11.48
C MET A 827 17.53 -6.77 -11.48
N MET A 828 18.37 -7.34 -12.34
CA MET A 828 18.68 -8.76 -12.37
C MET A 828 20.18 -8.98 -12.15
N VAL A 829 20.54 -9.69 -11.09
CA VAL A 829 21.94 -10.02 -10.79
C VAL A 829 22.19 -11.48 -11.10
N ILE A 830 23.07 -11.77 -12.06
CA ILE A 830 23.32 -13.11 -12.57
C ILE A 830 24.79 -13.49 -12.35
N ALA A 831 25.01 -14.65 -11.74
CA ALA A 831 26.32 -15.28 -11.76
C ALA A 831 26.39 -16.31 -12.89
N ASP A 832 26.96 -15.90 -14.03
CA ASP A 832 27.13 -16.78 -15.18
C ASP A 832 28.46 -17.56 -15.10
N GLY A 833 28.42 -18.86 -15.38
CA GLY A 833 29.65 -19.68 -15.47
C GLY A 833 29.55 -21.13 -14.97
N GLU A 834 30.37 -21.99 -15.57
CA GLU A 834 30.61 -23.35 -15.06
C GLU A 834 31.56 -23.34 -13.85
N LYS A 835 31.35 -24.23 -12.87
CA LYS A 835 32.27 -24.44 -11.73
C LYS A 835 33.73 -24.65 -12.19
N TYR A 836 34.60 -23.67 -11.97
CA TYR A 836 36.04 -23.69 -12.22
C TYR A 836 36.80 -24.50 -11.14
N THR A 837 36.74 -25.83 -11.27
CA THR A 837 37.44 -26.74 -10.34
C THR A 837 38.93 -26.94 -10.70
N GLN A 838 39.79 -25.96 -10.42
CA GLN A 838 41.24 -26.21 -10.44
C GLN A 838 41.69 -26.96 -9.16
N PHE A 839 42.70 -27.82 -9.26
CA PHE A 839 43.14 -28.69 -8.16
C PHE A 839 43.68 -27.89 -6.95
N GLY A 840 42.84 -27.64 -5.95
CA GLY A 840 43.21 -27.01 -4.68
C GLY A 840 42.54 -25.66 -4.37
N SER A 841 41.65 -25.14 -5.22
CA SER A 841 40.77 -24.00 -4.92
C SER A 841 39.55 -24.44 -4.09
N SER A 842 39.01 -23.51 -3.29
CA SER A 842 37.68 -23.63 -2.64
C SER A 842 36.61 -23.91 -3.72
N PRO A 843 35.48 -24.59 -3.45
CA PRO A 843 34.40 -24.66 -4.43
C PRO A 843 34.02 -23.24 -4.88
N ASP A 844 33.98 -23.02 -6.19
CA ASP A 844 33.50 -21.77 -6.79
C ASP A 844 32.10 -21.44 -6.29
N ARG A 845 31.98 -20.26 -5.70
CA ARG A 845 30.74 -19.66 -5.21
C ARG A 845 30.45 -18.41 -6.03
N SER A 846 29.21 -18.21 -6.42
CA SER A 846 28.74 -16.91 -6.88
C SER A 846 28.44 -16.05 -5.66
N HIS A 847 29.27 -15.06 -5.34
CA HIS A 847 29.00 -14.14 -4.23
C HIS A 847 28.05 -13.04 -4.73
N ALA A 848 26.79 -13.42 -4.99
CA ALA A 848 25.81 -12.61 -5.70
C ALA A 848 24.85 -11.93 -4.70
N GLY A 849 24.77 -10.61 -4.71
CA GLY A 849 23.87 -9.84 -3.85
C GLY A 849 23.08 -8.78 -4.61
N GLY A 850 21.83 -8.56 -4.23
CA GLY A 850 20.97 -7.56 -4.88
C GLY A 850 21.44 -6.10 -4.65
N LEU A 851 22.06 -5.80 -3.51
CA LEU A 851 22.81 -4.55 -3.33
C LEU A 851 24.31 -4.77 -3.45
N ILE A 852 24.85 -5.66 -2.62
CA ILE A 852 26.29 -5.82 -2.44
C ILE A 852 26.73 -7.24 -2.76
N GLY A 853 27.68 -7.42 -3.66
CA GLY A 853 28.19 -8.77 -3.94
C GLY A 853 28.95 -9.36 -2.75
N THR A 854 29.95 -8.63 -2.24
CA THR A 854 30.73 -9.07 -1.08
C THR A 854 31.16 -7.89 -0.20
N SER A 855 30.99 -8.03 1.11
CA SER A 855 31.53 -7.09 2.09
C SER A 855 32.89 -7.55 2.62
N SER A 856 33.75 -6.62 3.05
CA SER A 856 35.15 -6.94 3.39
C SER A 856 35.40 -7.45 4.81
N TYR A 857 36.65 -7.85 5.05
CA TYR A 857 37.19 -8.26 6.35
C TYR A 857 37.25 -7.17 7.44
N ARG A 858 36.59 -6.01 7.25
CA ARG A 858 36.52 -4.89 8.19
C ARG A 858 35.08 -4.42 8.32
N ASP A 859 34.67 -4.14 9.55
CA ASP A 859 33.35 -3.65 9.92
C ASP A 859 32.95 -2.45 9.03
N SER A 860 31.89 -2.64 8.26
CA SER A 860 31.18 -1.63 7.47
C SER A 860 29.78 -1.43 8.05
N THR A 861 29.20 -0.25 7.86
CA THR A 861 27.81 0.03 8.24
C THR A 861 26.98 0.22 6.98
N PHE A 862 25.79 -0.37 7.00
CA PHE A 862 24.79 -0.34 5.94
C PHE A 862 23.50 0.20 6.53
N GLU A 863 23.00 1.32 6.01
CA GLU A 863 21.81 2.02 6.49
C GLU A 863 21.17 2.83 5.36
N GLN A 864 19.88 3.15 5.48
CA GLN A 864 19.13 3.93 4.49
C GLN A 864 19.17 3.25 3.11
N MET A 865 18.79 1.99 3.00
CA MET A 865 18.84 1.28 1.72
C MET A 865 17.67 0.34 1.53
N TYR A 866 17.31 0.07 0.28
CA TYR A 866 16.41 -1.04 -0.02
C TYR A 866 16.74 -1.75 -1.32
N THR A 867 16.21 -2.96 -1.48
CA THR A 867 16.31 -3.68 -2.76
C THR A 867 15.10 -4.56 -3.01
N ILE A 868 14.64 -4.54 -4.26
CA ILE A 868 13.63 -5.46 -4.78
C ILE A 868 14.18 -6.40 -5.85
N THR A 869 15.51 -6.39 -5.99
CA THR A 869 16.29 -7.16 -6.96
C THR A 869 16.21 -8.66 -6.66
N ASN A 870 16.13 -9.46 -7.72
CA ASN A 870 16.34 -10.90 -7.64
C ASN A 870 17.79 -11.24 -8.03
N ALA A 871 18.50 -11.92 -7.13
CA ALA A 871 19.85 -12.39 -7.39
C ALA A 871 19.87 -13.89 -7.71
N GLU A 872 20.44 -14.25 -8.85
CA GLU A 872 20.60 -15.62 -9.30
C GLU A 872 22.06 -16.06 -9.19
N GLY A 873 22.33 -17.03 -8.31
CA GLY A 873 23.66 -17.59 -8.14
C GLY A 873 23.68 -19.11 -7.93
N PHE A 874 24.88 -19.67 -7.99
CA PHE A 874 25.18 -21.08 -7.76
C PHE A 874 25.91 -21.32 -6.43
N ASP A 875 25.67 -22.49 -5.82
CA ASP A 875 26.37 -22.99 -4.62
C ASP A 875 26.09 -22.22 -3.30
N GLY A 876 25.04 -21.39 -3.25
CA GLY A 876 24.42 -20.92 -2.00
C GLY A 876 25.06 -19.69 -1.34
N ALA A 877 25.78 -18.86 -2.08
CA ALA A 877 26.31 -17.56 -1.64
C ALA A 877 25.53 -16.39 -2.29
N THR A 878 24.21 -16.53 -2.32
CA THR A 878 23.28 -15.60 -2.95
C THR A 878 22.35 -15.00 -1.90
N GLY A 879 22.17 -13.69 -1.87
CA GLY A 879 21.21 -13.05 -0.97
C GLY A 879 20.69 -11.71 -1.48
N ALA A 880 19.51 -11.31 -1.03
CA ALA A 880 18.84 -10.11 -1.50
C ALA A 880 19.66 -8.85 -1.21
N VAL A 881 20.20 -8.70 0.00
CA VAL A 881 21.01 -7.53 0.38
C VAL A 881 22.47 -7.76 0.04
N VAL A 882 23.06 -8.85 0.53
CA VAL A 882 24.50 -9.12 0.39
C VAL A 882 24.80 -10.57 0.01
N GLY A 883 25.60 -10.78 -1.03
CA GLY A 883 25.96 -12.14 -1.44
C GLY A 883 26.78 -12.87 -0.39
N THR A 884 27.83 -12.23 0.13
CA THR A 884 28.66 -12.79 1.21
C THR A 884 29.24 -11.74 2.13
N ILE A 885 29.21 -12.03 3.43
CA ILE A 885 29.83 -11.22 4.49
C ILE A 885 31.18 -11.86 4.87
N LEU A 886 32.29 -11.15 4.68
CA LEU A 886 33.63 -11.68 4.96
C LEU A 886 34.10 -11.42 6.41
N GLY A 887 34.80 -12.41 6.99
CA GLY A 887 35.22 -12.41 8.38
C GLY A 887 36.66 -12.00 8.67
N GLY A 888 36.89 -11.00 9.51
CA GLY A 888 38.25 -10.53 9.84
C GLY A 888 39.13 -11.59 10.53
N ALA A 889 40.32 -11.89 9.98
CA ALA A 889 41.35 -12.71 10.63
C ALA A 889 42.09 -11.97 11.79
N SER A 890 41.39 -11.43 12.77
CA SER A 890 41.96 -10.97 14.06
C SER A 890 40.90 -10.60 15.09
N VAL A 891 41.08 -11.09 16.32
CA VAL A 891 40.23 -10.87 17.50
C VAL A 891 40.18 -9.40 17.94
N SER A 892 39.26 -8.58 17.38
CA SER A 892 38.66 -7.38 18.01
C SER A 892 37.70 -6.59 17.09
N HIS A 893 36.95 -7.23 16.19
CA HIS A 893 36.00 -6.54 15.28
C HIS A 893 34.58 -7.07 15.54
N GLN A 894 33.56 -6.23 15.39
CA GLN A 894 32.15 -6.56 15.71
C GLN A 894 31.40 -7.14 14.51
N GLY A 895 31.99 -7.17 13.31
CA GLY A 895 31.31 -7.56 12.08
C GLY A 895 30.60 -6.36 11.44
N ASP A 896 30.13 -6.55 10.22
CA ASP A 896 29.32 -5.54 9.54
C ASP A 896 28.03 -5.27 10.31
N THR A 897 27.55 -4.04 10.22
CA THR A 897 26.31 -3.58 10.84
C THR A 897 25.30 -3.23 9.76
N PHE A 898 24.17 -3.93 9.76
CA PHE A 898 23.01 -3.61 8.93
C PHE A 898 21.96 -2.96 9.85
N ALA A 899 21.62 -1.71 9.58
CA ALA A 899 20.64 -0.95 10.35
C ALA A 899 19.21 -1.37 10.03
N LYS A 900 18.24 -0.88 10.82
CA LYS A 900 16.80 -1.08 10.57
C LYS A 900 16.29 -0.40 9.33
N SER A 901 17.01 0.61 8.86
CA SER A 901 16.75 1.32 7.61
C SER A 901 17.26 0.56 6.38
N VAL A 902 17.58 -0.73 6.49
CA VAL A 902 17.92 -1.60 5.35
C VAL A 902 16.74 -2.53 5.08
N TYR A 903 16.16 -2.46 3.89
CA TYR A 903 14.98 -3.21 3.49
C TYR A 903 15.23 -4.15 2.31
N TRP A 904 14.48 -5.25 2.23
CA TRP A 904 14.44 -6.08 1.02
C TRP A 904 13.08 -6.72 0.83
N ARG A 905 12.79 -7.15 -0.40
CA ARG A 905 11.57 -7.91 -0.69
C ARG A 905 11.65 -9.31 -0.10
N ASN A 906 10.68 -9.68 0.74
CA ASN A 906 10.67 -10.91 1.55
C ASN A 906 10.65 -12.26 0.79
N THR A 907 10.77 -12.24 -0.55
CA THR A 907 10.83 -13.43 -1.39
C THR A 907 12.17 -14.16 -1.30
N GLU A 908 13.20 -13.53 -0.72
CA GLU A 908 14.58 -14.03 -0.68
C GLU A 908 15.23 -13.94 0.72
N GLU A 909 16.31 -14.71 0.91
CA GLU A 909 17.18 -14.59 2.08
C GLU A 909 18.04 -13.32 1.96
N PRO A 910 18.18 -12.49 3.02
CA PRO A 910 18.91 -11.22 2.91
C PRO A 910 20.41 -11.39 2.65
N TYR A 911 20.97 -12.57 2.91
CA TYR A 911 22.35 -12.89 2.60
C TYR A 911 22.57 -14.36 2.26
N GLY A 912 23.64 -14.64 1.50
CA GLY A 912 24.03 -16.00 1.17
C GLY A 912 24.47 -16.82 2.39
N VAL A 913 23.82 -17.96 2.63
CA VAL A 913 24.08 -18.83 3.79
C VAL A 913 24.92 -20.04 3.38
N ASN A 914 26.27 -20.03 3.51
CA ASN A 914 27.07 -21.29 3.56
C ASN A 914 28.56 -21.24 4.03
N ASP A 915 28.93 -22.31 4.75
CA ASP A 915 30.13 -22.70 5.53
C ASP A 915 31.52 -22.37 4.90
N VAL A 916 32.15 -21.24 5.24
CA VAL A 916 33.56 -21.10 5.72
C VAL A 916 34.01 -19.62 5.78
N ASP A 917 33.73 -18.94 6.89
CA ASP A 917 34.79 -18.28 7.64
C ASP A 917 34.48 -18.33 9.13
N ARG A 918 35.01 -19.35 9.83
CA ARG A 918 34.82 -19.54 11.29
C ARG A 918 35.49 -18.45 12.13
N LEU A 919 36.03 -17.42 11.48
CA LEU A 919 36.71 -16.28 12.08
C LEU A 919 35.95 -14.97 11.84
N ALA A 920 34.82 -14.99 11.12
CA ALA A 920 33.94 -13.83 11.03
C ALA A 920 33.33 -13.51 12.40
N PRO A 921 33.46 -12.27 12.91
CA PRO A 921 32.56 -11.80 13.97
C PRO A 921 31.11 -11.81 13.46
N ASP A 922 30.16 -12.06 14.38
CA ASP A 922 28.73 -12.10 14.04
C ASP A 922 28.28 -10.70 13.59
N PRO A 923 27.77 -10.52 12.35
CA PRO A 923 27.27 -9.22 11.92
C PRO A 923 26.08 -8.79 12.79
N THR A 924 25.90 -7.48 12.94
CA THR A 924 24.69 -6.92 13.55
C THR A 924 23.62 -6.83 12.47
N LEU A 925 22.54 -7.61 12.61
CA LEU A 925 21.49 -7.72 11.60
C LEU A 925 20.22 -7.01 12.10
N GLY A 926 20.02 -5.77 11.65
CA GLY A 926 18.85 -4.95 11.92
C GLY A 926 17.89 -4.81 10.74
N TRP A 927 18.25 -5.30 9.56
CA TRP A 927 17.49 -5.16 8.31
C TRP A 927 16.05 -5.73 8.38
N ASN A 928 15.18 -5.33 7.43
CA ASN A 928 13.77 -5.69 7.42
C ASN A 928 13.28 -6.24 6.07
N GLY A 929 12.77 -7.47 6.08
CA GLY A 929 12.07 -8.04 4.92
C GLY A 929 10.62 -7.56 4.88
N ARG A 930 10.17 -7.09 3.72
CA ARG A 930 8.81 -6.54 3.50
C ARG A 930 8.20 -7.04 2.18
N SER A 931 6.87 -7.05 2.06
CA SER A 931 6.17 -7.31 0.80
C SER A 931 6.12 -6.04 -0.07
N LYS A 932 5.71 -6.16 -1.33
CA LYS A 932 5.50 -5.01 -2.22
C LYS A 932 4.58 -3.98 -1.58
N ASP A 933 3.39 -4.40 -1.18
CA ASP A 933 2.33 -3.53 -0.64
C ASP A 933 2.71 -2.78 0.65
N VAL A 934 3.85 -3.14 1.28
CA VAL A 934 4.37 -2.52 2.51
C VAL A 934 5.59 -1.63 2.20
N MET A 935 6.12 -1.71 0.98
CA MET A 935 7.28 -0.96 0.50
C MET A 935 6.93 0.10 -0.55
N THR A 936 5.65 0.27 -0.90
CA THR A 936 5.17 1.22 -1.91
C THR A 936 4.12 2.17 -1.33
N GLY A 937 3.81 3.25 -2.04
CA GLY A 937 2.74 4.20 -1.70
C GLY A 937 3.16 5.30 -0.73
N VAL A 938 2.29 6.28 -0.57
CA VAL A 938 2.53 7.52 0.20
C VAL A 938 2.69 7.31 1.70
N ASP A 939 2.03 6.31 2.25
CA ASP A 939 2.11 5.94 3.66
C ASP A 939 3.37 5.12 4.00
N VAL A 940 4.25 4.85 3.04
CA VAL A 940 5.47 4.03 3.21
C VAL A 940 6.41 4.51 4.32
N ASN A 941 6.33 5.78 4.72
CA ASN A 941 7.04 6.35 5.86
C ASN A 941 6.48 5.92 7.24
N GLN A 942 5.33 5.25 7.31
CA GLN A 942 4.70 4.86 8.58
C GLN A 942 5.40 3.69 9.29
N ASP A 943 5.17 3.59 10.60
CA ASP A 943 5.65 2.51 11.46
C ASP A 943 5.18 1.13 10.95
N GLY A 944 6.12 0.19 10.80
CA GLY A 944 5.83 -1.15 10.26
C GLY A 944 6.02 -1.29 8.75
N ARG A 945 6.06 -0.17 8.02
CA ARG A 945 6.38 -0.09 6.59
C ARG A 945 7.89 0.13 6.41
N MET A 946 8.28 1.20 5.72
CA MET A 946 9.68 1.62 5.55
C MET A 946 10.07 2.83 6.39
N GLY A 947 9.31 3.17 7.44
CA GLY A 947 9.56 4.34 8.32
C GLY A 947 10.87 4.39 9.11
N ASN A 948 11.83 3.48 8.90
CA ASN A 948 13.21 3.72 9.35
C ASN A 948 14.05 4.45 8.29
N LEU A 949 13.54 4.61 7.06
CA LEU A 949 14.12 5.53 6.10
C LEU A 949 13.86 6.97 6.55
N GLU A 950 14.83 7.85 6.31
CA GLU A 950 14.71 9.28 6.63
C GLU A 950 14.02 10.00 5.45
N PHE A 951 12.73 10.25 5.56
CA PHE A 951 11.94 10.91 4.50
C PHE A 951 12.10 12.44 4.52
N GLU A 952 11.77 13.08 3.39
CA GLU A 952 11.88 14.53 3.16
C GLU A 952 11.20 15.36 4.27
N GLU A 953 10.03 14.93 4.73
CA GLU A 953 9.29 15.56 5.83
C GLU A 953 10.09 15.63 7.14
N GLU A 954 11.01 14.69 7.34
CA GLU A 954 11.92 14.62 8.49
C GLU A 954 13.29 15.28 8.20
N GLY A 955 13.47 15.82 7.00
CA GLY A 955 14.71 16.41 6.50
C GLY A 955 15.71 15.40 5.92
N GLY A 956 15.25 14.20 5.57
CA GLY A 956 16.04 13.18 4.89
C GLY A 956 15.89 13.18 3.36
N PRO A 957 16.57 12.27 2.65
CA PRO A 957 16.64 12.29 1.18
C PRO A 957 15.53 11.50 0.46
N TRP A 958 14.70 10.75 1.19
CA TRP A 958 13.68 9.87 0.61
C TRP A 958 12.35 10.59 0.39
N VAL A 959 11.73 10.34 -0.75
CA VAL A 959 10.36 10.79 -1.07
C VAL A 959 9.47 9.56 -1.19
N ALA A 960 8.28 9.62 -0.59
CA ALA A 960 7.25 8.62 -0.81
C ALA A 960 6.55 8.92 -2.14
N ILE A 961 6.45 7.92 -3.01
CA ILE A 961 5.84 8.06 -4.33
C ILE A 961 4.46 7.39 -4.29
N PRO A 962 3.41 8.04 -4.80
CA PRO A 962 2.11 7.41 -4.91
C PRO A 962 2.16 6.11 -5.71
N ASP A 963 1.57 5.04 -5.17
CA ASP A 963 1.55 3.67 -5.72
C ASP A 963 2.90 3.01 -6.11
N ASP A 964 4.04 3.66 -5.84
CA ASP A 964 5.38 3.17 -6.21
C ASP A 964 6.36 3.17 -5.01
N TYR A 965 7.56 2.65 -5.23
CA TYR A 965 8.63 2.59 -4.24
C TYR A 965 9.23 3.99 -3.96
N PRO A 966 9.75 4.23 -2.74
CA PRO A 966 10.42 5.49 -2.42
C PRO A 966 11.60 5.78 -3.35
N ARG A 967 11.70 7.02 -3.87
CA ARG A 967 12.85 7.51 -4.66
C ARG A 967 13.59 8.61 -3.92
N PHE A 968 14.75 9.01 -4.44
CA PHE A 968 15.46 10.17 -3.89
C PHE A 968 14.96 11.48 -4.50
N ILE A 969 14.96 12.56 -3.70
CA ILE A 969 14.57 13.90 -4.14
C ILE A 969 15.31 14.31 -5.43
N TRP A 970 16.63 14.12 -5.47
CA TRP A 970 17.45 14.55 -6.62
C TRP A 970 17.10 13.83 -7.93
N GLU A 971 16.55 12.62 -7.87
CA GLU A 971 16.11 11.89 -9.06
C GLU A 971 14.87 12.57 -9.65
N LEU A 972 13.88 12.85 -8.79
CA LEU A 972 12.65 13.53 -9.17
C LEU A 972 12.93 14.95 -9.67
N GLU A 973 13.84 15.67 -9.01
CA GLU A 973 14.26 17.02 -9.45
C GLU A 973 14.94 17.02 -10.83
N ALA A 974 15.58 15.90 -11.22
CA ALA A 974 16.23 15.75 -12.52
C ALA A 974 15.29 15.18 -13.61
N GLU A 975 14.12 14.65 -13.22
CA GLU A 975 13.11 14.07 -14.11
C GLU A 975 11.90 15.00 -14.30
N GLY A 976 11.77 16.07 -13.50
CA GLY A 976 10.69 17.04 -13.61
C GLY A 976 9.47 16.67 -12.76
N ILE A 977 9.54 16.93 -11.46
CA ILE A 977 8.49 16.61 -10.48
C ILE A 977 7.29 17.56 -10.56
N PHE A 978 6.08 17.02 -10.43
CA PHE A 978 4.85 17.80 -10.30
C PHE A 978 4.41 17.88 -8.84
N GLU A 979 4.60 19.05 -8.22
CA GLU A 979 4.02 19.35 -6.91
C GLU A 979 2.52 19.65 -7.02
N VAL A 980 1.78 19.19 -6.02
CA VAL A 980 0.34 19.40 -5.87
C VAL A 980 0.09 20.22 -4.60
N GLU A 981 -0.68 21.31 -4.72
CA GLU A 981 -1.18 22.08 -3.57
C GLU A 981 -2.69 22.28 -3.74
N ILE A 982 -3.50 21.79 -2.79
CA ILE A 982 -4.93 22.08 -2.73
C ILE A 982 -5.12 23.52 -2.27
N ASP A 983 -5.66 24.36 -3.17
CA ASP A 983 -5.87 25.79 -2.94
C ASP A 983 -7.11 26.08 -2.09
N ASP A 984 -8.22 25.39 -2.39
CA ASP A 984 -9.55 25.63 -1.81
C ASP A 984 -10.46 24.40 -2.04
N ILE A 985 -11.40 24.21 -1.12
CA ILE A 985 -12.46 23.19 -1.20
C ILE A 985 -13.83 23.84 -0.96
N GLU A 986 -14.87 23.32 -1.59
CA GLU A 986 -16.22 23.82 -1.37
C GLU A 986 -16.71 23.55 0.07
N GLU A 987 -17.10 24.63 0.78
CA GLU A 987 -17.64 24.51 2.14
C GLU A 987 -19.15 24.27 2.12
N ASN A 988 -19.63 23.35 2.98
CA ASN A 988 -21.05 23.02 3.21
C ASN A 988 -21.71 22.26 2.03
N VAL A 989 -21.01 21.27 1.49
CA VAL A 989 -21.58 20.30 0.54
C VAL A 989 -22.61 19.44 1.27
N THR A 990 -23.81 19.33 0.72
CA THR A 990 -24.83 18.39 1.21
C THR A 990 -24.63 17.04 0.51
N ALA A 991 -24.79 15.93 1.21
CA ALA A 991 -24.75 14.60 0.60
C ALA A 991 -25.75 14.53 -0.56
N GLY A 992 -25.29 14.18 -1.76
CA GLY A 992 -26.08 14.27 -3.01
C GLY A 992 -25.80 15.51 -3.87
N GLU A 993 -24.90 16.41 -3.47
CA GLU A 993 -24.44 17.56 -4.26
C GLU A 993 -22.96 17.39 -4.70
N ASP A 994 -22.54 18.06 -5.77
CA ASP A 994 -21.15 18.05 -6.23
C ASP A 994 -20.25 18.84 -5.26
N ALA A 995 -19.13 18.25 -4.85
CA ALA A 995 -18.06 18.90 -4.13
C ALA A 995 -16.96 19.33 -5.12
N THR A 996 -16.58 20.61 -5.10
CA THR A 996 -15.49 21.11 -5.96
C THR A 996 -14.19 21.30 -5.19
N VAL A 997 -13.08 20.86 -5.79
CA VAL A 997 -11.71 21.03 -5.28
C VAL A 997 -10.89 21.81 -6.31
N THR A 998 -10.21 22.86 -5.86
CA THR A 998 -9.23 23.56 -6.70
C THR A 998 -7.82 23.27 -6.21
N ALA A 999 -6.94 22.91 -7.13
CA ALA A 999 -5.54 22.63 -6.83
C ALA A 999 -4.62 23.33 -7.82
N THR A 1000 -3.44 23.73 -7.37
CA THR A 1000 -2.35 24.23 -8.19
C THR A 1000 -1.32 23.13 -8.38
N ILE A 1001 -1.05 22.80 -9.64
CA ILE A 1001 0.00 21.86 -10.05
C ILE A 1001 1.20 22.69 -10.48
N THR A 1002 2.37 22.42 -9.90
CA THR A 1002 3.61 23.17 -10.19
C THR A 1002 4.70 22.21 -10.63
N SER A 1003 5.28 22.43 -11.80
CA SER A 1003 6.46 21.70 -12.22
C SER A 1003 7.70 22.30 -11.54
N LEU A 1004 8.44 21.45 -10.83
CA LEU A 1004 9.68 21.84 -10.16
C LEU A 1004 10.89 21.14 -10.81
N TYR A 1005 11.77 21.96 -11.39
CA TYR A 1005 13.11 21.58 -11.87
C TYR A 1005 13.13 20.52 -13.00
N GLN A 1006 14.31 20.27 -13.59
CA GLN A 1006 14.50 20.09 -15.04
C GLN A 1006 14.86 18.64 -15.45
N ASP A 1007 14.11 18.06 -16.38
CA ASP A 1007 14.71 17.38 -17.52
C ASP A 1007 14.85 18.39 -18.67
N ARG A 1008 16.04 18.54 -19.25
CA ARG A 1008 16.28 19.48 -20.35
C ARG A 1008 15.94 18.90 -21.72
N HIS A 1009 15.52 17.63 -21.78
CA HIS A 1009 15.17 16.94 -23.01
C HIS A 1009 13.81 17.34 -23.56
N ASN A 1010 12.80 17.44 -22.68
CA ASN A 1010 11.43 17.71 -23.09
C ASN A 1010 11.05 19.17 -22.87
N GLN A 1011 10.30 19.75 -23.81
CA GLN A 1011 9.77 21.11 -23.65
C GLN A 1011 8.53 21.17 -22.75
N ASN A 1012 7.75 20.08 -22.69
CA ASN A 1012 6.60 19.98 -21.79
C ASN A 1012 6.50 18.56 -21.26
N GLU A 1013 6.11 18.43 -20.00
CA GLU A 1013 5.76 17.16 -19.37
C GLU A 1013 4.25 17.10 -19.13
N THR A 1014 3.65 15.92 -19.29
CA THR A 1014 2.21 15.68 -19.04
C THR A 1014 2.03 14.60 -17.99
N GLN A 1015 1.20 14.87 -16.98
CA GLN A 1015 0.84 13.89 -15.96
C GLN A 1015 -0.68 13.85 -15.75
N THR A 1016 -1.20 12.67 -15.41
CA THR A 1016 -2.57 12.49 -14.95
C THR A 1016 -2.68 12.92 -13.48
N ILE A 1017 -3.53 13.90 -13.20
CA ILE A 1017 -3.87 14.31 -11.84
C ILE A 1017 -5.16 13.62 -11.40
N VAL A 1018 -5.16 12.97 -10.26
CA VAL A 1018 -6.28 12.18 -9.72
C VAL A 1018 -6.82 12.85 -8.46
N LEU A 1019 -8.14 13.03 -8.37
CA LEU A 1019 -8.83 13.32 -7.11
C LEU A 1019 -9.37 12.00 -6.55
N THR A 1020 -9.07 11.71 -5.28
CA THR A 1020 -9.66 10.60 -4.54
C THR A 1020 -10.45 11.11 -3.33
N ALA A 1021 -11.50 10.37 -2.95
CA ALA A 1021 -12.26 10.55 -1.72
C ALA A 1021 -12.23 9.25 -0.91
N ASP A 1022 -11.60 9.27 0.26
CA ASP A 1022 -11.33 8.08 1.09
C ASP A 1022 -10.69 6.94 0.27
N ASP A 1023 -9.59 7.24 -0.43
CA ASP A 1023 -8.83 6.35 -1.32
C ASP A 1023 -9.59 5.84 -2.57
N ARG A 1024 -10.79 6.37 -2.85
CA ARG A 1024 -11.55 6.05 -4.07
C ARG A 1024 -11.35 7.15 -5.11
N PRO A 1025 -10.84 6.86 -6.32
CA PRO A 1025 -10.84 7.84 -7.40
C PRO A 1025 -12.25 8.36 -7.69
N VAL A 1026 -12.39 9.67 -7.75
CA VAL A 1026 -13.67 10.36 -8.02
C VAL A 1026 -13.58 11.35 -9.18
N ASP A 1027 -12.38 11.80 -9.55
CA ASP A 1027 -12.14 12.61 -10.76
C ASP A 1027 -10.69 12.47 -11.25
N THR A 1028 -10.44 12.74 -12.53
CA THR A 1028 -9.08 12.77 -13.11
C THR A 1028 -8.92 13.86 -14.16
N LYS A 1029 -7.69 14.38 -14.31
CA LYS A 1029 -7.38 15.41 -15.30
C LYS A 1029 -5.93 15.40 -15.74
N GLU A 1030 -5.71 15.41 -17.06
CA GLU A 1030 -4.38 15.63 -17.65
C GLU A 1030 -3.91 17.08 -17.48
N VAL A 1031 -2.66 17.25 -17.05
CA VAL A 1031 -1.99 18.55 -16.92
C VAL A 1031 -0.65 18.51 -17.65
N THR A 1032 -0.44 19.48 -18.55
CA THR A 1032 0.82 19.62 -19.31
C THR A 1032 1.50 20.93 -18.93
N LEU A 1033 2.72 20.87 -18.39
CA LEU A 1033 3.50 22.05 -17.96
C LEU A 1033 4.82 22.14 -18.71
N ASP A 1034 5.29 23.36 -18.94
CA ASP A 1034 6.57 23.63 -19.61
C ASP A 1034 7.73 23.32 -18.65
N SER A 1035 8.63 22.44 -19.08
CA SER A 1035 9.83 22.00 -18.34
C SER A 1035 11.08 22.82 -18.67
N LEU A 1036 11.03 23.71 -19.67
CA LEU A 1036 12.15 24.53 -20.16
C LEU A 1036 12.18 25.96 -19.60
N LEU A 1037 12.26 26.17 -18.29
CA LEU A 1037 12.42 27.54 -17.76
C LEU A 1037 13.40 27.70 -16.59
N GLU A 1038 14.06 28.88 -16.59
CA GLU A 1038 14.75 29.47 -15.43
C GLU A 1038 13.74 29.89 -14.31
N THR A 1039 12.44 29.55 -14.42
CA THR A 1039 11.33 29.91 -13.52
C THR A 1039 10.25 28.82 -13.49
N GLU A 1040 9.73 28.50 -12.30
CA GLU A 1040 8.59 27.58 -12.06
C GLU A 1040 7.39 27.85 -13.00
N ASP A 1041 6.86 26.80 -13.65
CA ASP A 1041 5.58 26.82 -14.37
C ASP A 1041 4.50 26.11 -13.56
N SER A 1042 3.27 26.61 -13.63
CA SER A 1042 2.18 26.14 -12.78
C SER A 1042 0.81 26.32 -13.44
N GLU A 1043 -0.07 25.34 -13.29
CA GLU A 1043 -1.47 25.39 -13.72
C GLU A 1043 -2.41 25.17 -12.54
N GLN A 1044 -3.44 26.01 -12.43
CA GLN A 1044 -4.54 25.78 -11.49
C GLN A 1044 -5.64 24.98 -12.19
N ILE A 1045 -6.03 23.87 -11.57
CA ILE A 1045 -7.09 22.98 -12.03
C ILE A 1045 -8.26 22.96 -11.06
N THR A 1046 -9.38 22.42 -11.53
CA THR A 1046 -10.59 22.17 -10.74
C THR A 1046 -10.99 20.73 -11.00
N LEU A 1047 -11.25 20.01 -9.92
CA LEU A 1047 -11.67 18.62 -9.88
C LEU A 1047 -13.01 18.55 -9.12
N GLU A 1048 -13.91 17.65 -9.52
CA GLU A 1048 -15.28 17.57 -9.02
C GLU A 1048 -15.63 16.18 -8.49
N TRP A 1049 -16.21 16.09 -7.29
CA TRP A 1049 -16.73 14.84 -6.73
C TRP A 1049 -18.24 14.88 -6.60
N ALA A 1050 -18.95 14.05 -7.37
CA ALA A 1050 -20.39 13.84 -7.22
C ALA A 1050 -20.70 13.00 -5.97
N THR A 1051 -21.05 13.65 -4.85
CA THR A 1051 -21.31 12.94 -3.58
C THR A 1051 -22.66 12.22 -3.59
N SER A 1052 -22.75 11.06 -2.95
CA SER A 1052 -23.98 10.31 -2.72
C SER A 1052 -24.58 10.61 -1.33
N PHE A 1053 -25.84 10.23 -1.10
CA PHE A 1053 -26.46 10.35 0.23
C PHE A 1053 -25.77 9.51 1.32
N SER A 1054 -24.96 8.52 0.95
CA SER A 1054 -24.14 7.73 1.88
C SER A 1054 -22.77 8.31 2.17
N ASP A 1055 -22.38 9.39 1.47
CA ASP A 1055 -21.11 10.09 1.71
C ASP A 1055 -21.27 11.19 2.79
N ASP A 1056 -22.38 11.19 3.55
CA ASP A 1056 -22.55 12.10 4.68
C ASP A 1056 -21.53 11.82 5.79
N GLY A 1057 -20.91 12.87 6.32
CA GLY A 1057 -19.86 12.71 7.33
C GLY A 1057 -18.60 13.48 7.00
N THR A 1058 -17.45 12.85 7.23
CA THR A 1058 -16.13 13.44 6.98
C THR A 1058 -15.37 12.47 6.11
N SER A 1059 -14.92 12.96 4.97
CA SER A 1059 -14.11 12.24 3.99
C SER A 1059 -12.81 12.98 3.77
N GLU A 1060 -11.73 12.24 3.54
CA GLU A 1060 -10.45 12.80 3.13
C GLU A 1060 -10.43 12.93 1.61
N LEU A 1061 -10.18 14.14 1.11
CA LEU A 1061 -9.96 14.39 -0.31
C LEU A 1061 -8.47 14.47 -0.57
N THR A 1062 -7.97 13.69 -1.52
CA THR A 1062 -6.57 13.71 -1.93
C THR A 1062 -6.47 14.05 -3.41
N VAL A 1063 -5.68 15.08 -3.74
CA VAL A 1063 -5.29 15.37 -5.13
C VAL A 1063 -3.88 14.85 -5.32
N GLN A 1064 -3.66 14.05 -6.35
CA GLN A 1064 -2.44 13.28 -6.56
C GLN A 1064 -1.94 13.43 -8.00
N SER A 1065 -0.66 13.77 -8.17
CA SER A 1065 0.12 13.59 -9.40
C SER A 1065 0.85 12.25 -9.38
N GLU A 1066 1.62 11.94 -10.41
CA GLU A 1066 2.45 10.71 -10.40
C GLU A 1066 3.58 10.78 -9.36
N ASP A 1067 3.96 11.99 -8.92
CA ASP A 1067 5.09 12.22 -8.02
C ASP A 1067 4.71 12.58 -6.59
N ARG A 1068 3.58 13.27 -6.40
CA ARG A 1068 3.19 13.91 -5.13
C ARG A 1068 1.68 13.89 -4.94
N GLU A 1069 1.25 14.08 -3.70
CA GLU A 1069 -0.15 14.29 -3.37
C GLU A 1069 -0.30 15.38 -2.30
N ASP A 1070 -1.50 15.92 -2.20
CA ASP A 1070 -1.94 16.77 -1.10
C ASP A 1070 -3.36 16.37 -0.68
N SER A 1071 -3.64 16.40 0.62
CA SER A 1071 -4.88 15.88 1.20
C SER A 1071 -5.55 16.85 2.16
N VAL A 1072 -6.88 16.87 2.17
CA VAL A 1072 -7.68 17.71 3.05
C VAL A 1072 -9.01 17.04 3.44
N ASP A 1073 -9.38 17.15 4.71
CA ASP A 1073 -10.71 16.71 5.18
C ASP A 1073 -11.81 17.64 4.65
N ILE A 1074 -12.82 17.06 3.99
CA ILE A 1074 -14.10 17.72 3.70
C ILE A 1074 -15.19 17.18 4.63
N LYS A 1075 -16.12 18.06 5.01
CA LYS A 1075 -17.31 17.66 5.75
C LYS A 1075 -18.55 17.79 4.87
N ILE A 1076 -19.22 16.66 4.67
CA ILE A 1076 -20.48 16.57 3.92
C ILE A 1076 -21.64 16.54 4.92
N GLU A 1077 -22.59 17.45 4.75
CA GLU A 1077 -23.78 17.53 5.60
C GLU A 1077 -24.84 16.51 5.16
N GLU A 1078 -25.45 15.83 6.15
CA GLU A 1078 -26.58 14.92 5.94
C GLU A 1078 -27.72 15.68 5.22
N ALA A 1079 -28.28 15.06 4.18
CA ALA A 1079 -29.38 15.67 3.43
C ALA A 1079 -30.63 15.84 4.31
N ASP A 1080 -31.13 17.08 4.43
CA ASP A 1080 -32.38 17.39 5.13
C ASP A 1080 -33.56 16.78 4.36
N LEU A 1081 -33.96 15.55 4.70
CA LEU A 1081 -35.23 14.97 4.26
C LEU A 1081 -36.38 15.77 4.91
N GLU A 1082 -36.82 16.87 4.28
CA GLU A 1082 -38.01 17.60 4.73
C GLU A 1082 -39.23 16.67 4.62
N GLU A 1083 -39.63 16.13 5.77
CA GLU A 1083 -40.91 15.49 6.05
C GLU A 1083 -42.05 16.41 5.58
N ASP A 1084 -42.55 16.21 4.35
CA ASP A 1084 -43.57 17.06 3.75
C ASP A 1084 -44.90 16.86 4.49
N ARG A 1085 -45.10 17.71 5.50
CA ARG A 1085 -46.17 17.59 6.50
C ARG A 1085 -47.53 17.59 5.83
N PHE A 1086 -48.25 16.49 6.07
CA PHE A 1086 -49.71 16.37 6.05
C PHE A 1086 -50.41 17.64 6.60
N GLY A 1087 -50.81 18.52 5.70
CA GLY A 1087 -51.69 19.66 5.96
C GLY A 1087 -53.15 19.21 6.08
N GLY A 1088 -53.51 18.63 7.23
CA GLY A 1088 -54.89 18.26 7.53
C GLY A 1088 -55.86 19.44 7.46
N SER A 1089 -56.90 19.32 6.62
CA SER A 1089 -58.12 20.13 6.78
C SER A 1089 -59.37 19.24 6.86
N ASN A 1090 -59.98 19.32 8.03
CA ASN A 1090 -61.16 18.62 8.46
C ASN A 1090 -62.41 19.37 7.96
N SER A 1091 -63.18 18.82 7.01
CA SER A 1091 -64.62 19.12 6.93
C SER A 1091 -65.42 18.09 6.13
N SER A 1092 -66.39 17.50 6.82
CA SER A 1092 -67.51 16.71 6.33
C SER A 1092 -68.19 17.28 5.08
N ALA A 1093 -68.31 16.46 4.03
CA ALA A 1093 -69.17 16.72 2.89
C ALA A 1093 -70.59 16.24 3.18
N ASP A 1094 -71.43 17.14 3.70
CA ASP A 1094 -72.88 17.05 3.56
C ASP A 1094 -73.40 18.44 3.17
N ASP A 1095 -74.15 18.45 2.07
CA ASP A 1095 -75.16 19.45 1.68
C ASP A 1095 -74.81 20.57 0.65
N VAL A 1096 -75.74 20.65 -0.34
CA VAL A 1096 -76.14 21.80 -1.18
C VAL A 1096 -75.46 22.09 -2.54
N ILE A 1097 -75.99 21.41 -3.58
CA ILE A 1097 -76.67 21.91 -4.80
C ILE A 1097 -76.51 23.41 -5.21
N GLY A 1098 -76.08 23.62 -6.46
CA GLY A 1098 -76.52 24.70 -7.39
C GLY A 1098 -75.63 25.95 -7.37
N ASP A 1099 -75.22 26.57 -8.49
CA ASP A 1099 -75.89 26.73 -9.77
C ASP A 1099 -74.88 27.18 -10.87
N THR A 1100 -75.31 26.89 -12.08
CA THR A 1100 -74.78 27.01 -13.45
C THR A 1100 -74.07 28.29 -13.93
N ASN A 1101 -73.14 28.10 -14.88
CA ASN A 1101 -73.10 28.71 -16.23
C ASN A 1101 -71.98 28.04 -17.07
N ILE A 1102 -72.26 27.05 -17.91
CA ILE A 1102 -72.57 27.14 -19.35
C ILE A 1102 -71.57 27.98 -20.17
N GLY A 1103 -70.78 27.27 -20.97
CA GLY A 1103 -70.07 27.77 -22.15
C GLY A 1103 -69.63 26.60 -23.04
N ILE A 1104 -70.57 26.05 -23.83
CA ILE A 1104 -70.32 25.03 -24.86
C ILE A 1104 -69.76 25.70 -26.13
N ALA A 1105 -68.70 25.15 -26.71
CA ALA A 1105 -68.58 24.95 -28.15
C ALA A 1105 -67.57 23.82 -28.44
N VAL A 1106 -68.14 22.69 -28.87
CA VAL A 1106 -67.47 21.54 -29.48
C VAL A 1106 -67.34 21.84 -30.98
N ASP A 1107 -66.22 21.52 -31.61
CA ASP A 1107 -66.28 20.79 -32.88
C ASP A 1107 -65.00 19.98 -33.10
N ALA A 1108 -65.23 18.79 -33.62
CA ALA A 1108 -64.33 17.65 -33.69
C ALA A 1108 -63.64 17.54 -35.07
N VAL A 1109 -62.96 16.39 -35.22
CA VAL A 1109 -62.65 15.63 -36.47
C VAL A 1109 -61.23 15.86 -37.02
N SER A 1110 -60.40 14.87 -37.36
CA SER A 1110 -60.34 13.39 -37.16
C SER A 1110 -59.12 12.86 -37.96
N VAL A 1111 -58.53 11.73 -37.51
CA VAL A 1111 -58.21 10.50 -38.31
C VAL A 1111 -57.05 10.61 -39.34
N ASP A 1112 -56.19 9.61 -39.57
CA ASP A 1112 -56.31 8.13 -39.45
C ASP A 1112 -55.41 7.48 -38.40
#